data_AF-A0AAV8VRM4-F1
#
_entry.id   AF-A0AAV8VRM4-F1
#
_cell.length_a   1.000
_cell.length_b   1.000
_cell.length_c   1.000
_cell.angle_alpha   90.00
_cell.angle_beta   90.00
_cell.angle_gamma   90.00
#
_symmetry.space_group_name_H-M   'P 1'
#
loop_
_entity.id
_entity.type
_entity.pdbx_description
1 polymer ?
#
loop_
_entity_poly.entity_id
_entity_poly.type
_entity_poly.pdbx_seq_one_letter_code
_entity_poly.pdbx_strand_id
1 'polypeptide(L)'
;MVFTKKLILESQFISVINGQLGAIIGLSEQEVAELADYFRLPDGRIYYMQLCELIHNNVPDFSKNPPLTTGLEWEDPMHANRLSVTEERRLQVLMTKIASLVNIRKLVLSPYFQDYELVSKNTGTVTFAHFARILAYLNILISAEDFHLLVKKYKKDCYTLSYIGFLSALDQVIQYMNKNGILDLSGDIISLFPGRVIHAELPKLPRPEIGNISAVRLFGKQSIFHPALNDPKKIQDLLTTMAWIQDHVYKNRLRVNEFFKDFDLLNCGRITVSQFHRGLDALLLSGRQRLFLSMREIQTVINQYTDPCDPSRVCWKTFEDDIDHVFTTKGLEKAPSLRIDPPPQNIREMPRLGGKDWQAVNTSMRSLCEEAVDKVKQKIMHRRILLKPVFRDFDKHNNGHVSRTQMRQALCSNGILLSDDELVALEERFNNDMGFNYVWFLKDVEPRPDEEPLFTNFVADMKRLNKPPEKRKPTRQEQDIVQIMAKLKGKVVRERIRVLDFLQGFDRCNEQVINRENFKRGLSVCKFDLTENEIETLMDVFASPMRRECIDYKRFANAVEEAFTQNCLERAPLIVPIQHVPTRDCEKNFLNFDERRILSVALQKLAKKPDLQMNLASVLQDFDKTNCGTVSTMNFLQALTLRGMNNLISSQEFDTICKCFSFERGMRNEVDYRAFMKALDILYATEKYNPF
;
A
#
# COMPACT_ATOMS: atom_id res chain seq x y z
N MET A 1 73.71 -14.19 -49.63
CA MET A 1 72.46 -13.80 -50.32
C MET A 1 71.28 -14.36 -49.53
N VAL A 2 70.65 -13.56 -48.67
CA VAL A 2 69.49 -13.98 -47.88
C VAL A 2 68.25 -13.69 -48.73
N PHE A 3 67.68 -14.73 -49.34
CA PHE A 3 66.38 -14.63 -50.01
C PHE A 3 65.31 -14.39 -48.94
N THR A 4 64.78 -13.17 -48.89
CA THR A 4 63.56 -12.86 -48.14
C THR A 4 62.40 -13.63 -48.77
N LYS A 5 62.00 -14.75 -48.16
CA LYS A 5 60.78 -15.48 -48.54
C LYS A 5 59.57 -14.58 -48.29
N LYS A 6 59.09 -13.91 -49.34
CA LYS A 6 57.86 -13.11 -49.35
C LYS A 6 56.65 -14.05 -49.42
N LEU A 7 56.32 -14.65 -48.28
CA LEU A 7 55.19 -15.55 -48.06
C LEU A 7 54.11 -14.81 -47.29
N ILE A 8 52.84 -14.99 -47.66
CA ILE A 8 51.71 -14.42 -46.94
C ILE A 8 50.71 -15.50 -46.52
N LEU A 9 49.92 -15.20 -45.49
CA LEU A 9 48.84 -16.09 -45.06
C LEU A 9 47.72 -16.08 -46.09
N GLU A 10 47.03 -17.20 -46.25
CA GLU A 10 45.90 -17.33 -47.17
C GLU A 10 44.79 -16.31 -46.91
N SER A 11 44.46 -16.05 -45.64
CA SER A 11 43.49 -15.02 -45.26
C SER A 11 43.91 -13.61 -45.70
N GLN A 12 45.22 -13.32 -45.69
CA GLN A 12 45.75 -12.04 -46.15
C GLN A 12 45.73 -11.95 -47.68
N PHE A 13 46.04 -13.03 -48.39
CA PHE A 13 45.97 -13.10 -49.85
C PHE A 13 44.52 -12.90 -50.34
N ILE A 14 43.57 -13.65 -49.77
CA ILE A 14 42.14 -13.53 -50.10
C ILE A 14 41.63 -12.13 -49.77
N SER A 15 42.02 -11.56 -48.63
CA SER A 15 41.61 -10.19 -48.26
C SER A 15 42.13 -9.12 -49.23
N VAL A 16 43.33 -9.30 -49.81
CA VAL A 16 43.88 -8.34 -50.77
C VAL A 16 43.20 -8.47 -52.13
N ILE A 17 42.98 -9.71 -52.60
CA ILE A 17 42.33 -9.97 -53.89
C ILE A 17 40.84 -9.60 -53.85
N ASN A 18 40.10 -9.98 -52.81
CA ASN A 18 38.67 -9.63 -52.70
C ASN A 18 38.45 -8.18 -52.26
N GLY A 19 39.39 -7.59 -51.52
CA GLY A 19 39.26 -6.23 -50.98
C GLY A 19 39.73 -5.16 -51.95
N GLN A 20 41.05 -4.95 -52.03
CA GLN A 20 41.63 -3.82 -52.78
C GLN A 20 41.61 -4.04 -54.29
N LEU A 21 41.80 -5.28 -54.72
CA LEU A 21 41.88 -5.64 -56.14
C LEU A 21 40.57 -6.19 -56.70
N GLY A 22 39.58 -6.48 -55.84
CA GLY A 22 38.37 -7.21 -56.22
C GLY A 22 37.52 -6.46 -57.24
N ALA A 23 37.43 -5.14 -57.09
CA ALA A 23 36.72 -4.27 -58.03
C ALA A 23 37.41 -4.13 -59.40
N ILE A 24 38.72 -4.42 -59.49
CA ILE A 24 39.52 -4.26 -60.71
C ILE A 24 39.66 -5.58 -61.47
N ILE A 25 39.84 -6.69 -60.75
CA ILE A 25 40.09 -8.01 -61.34
C ILE A 25 38.77 -8.76 -61.62
N GLY A 26 37.72 -8.53 -60.81
CA GLY A 26 36.39 -9.08 -61.07
C GLY A 26 36.30 -10.61 -61.02
N LEU A 27 37.14 -11.26 -60.20
CA LEU A 27 37.10 -12.71 -59.95
C LEU A 27 36.04 -13.04 -58.90
N SER A 28 35.37 -14.17 -59.09
CA SER A 28 34.44 -14.74 -58.11
C SER A 28 35.17 -15.28 -56.88
N GLU A 29 34.48 -15.39 -55.74
CA GLU A 29 35.06 -15.96 -54.52
C GLU A 29 35.62 -17.39 -54.72
N GLN A 30 35.01 -18.15 -55.64
CA GLN A 30 35.49 -19.49 -56.01
C GLN A 30 36.80 -19.44 -56.79
N GLU A 31 36.92 -18.59 -57.80
CA GLU A 31 38.15 -18.44 -58.59
C GLU A 31 39.32 -17.93 -57.75
N VAL A 32 39.03 -17.06 -56.77
CA VAL A 32 40.06 -16.58 -55.82
C VAL A 32 40.51 -17.70 -54.87
N ALA A 33 39.61 -18.60 -54.47
CA ALA A 33 39.97 -19.78 -53.68
C ALA A 33 40.81 -20.77 -54.49
N GLU A 34 40.44 -21.04 -55.75
CA GLU A 34 41.22 -21.89 -56.66
C GLU A 34 42.61 -21.31 -56.95
N LEU A 35 42.70 -19.98 -57.11
CA LEU A 35 43.97 -19.27 -57.26
C LEU A 35 44.82 -19.37 -55.98
N ALA A 36 44.20 -19.21 -54.81
CA ALA A 36 44.87 -19.35 -53.51
C ALA A 36 45.41 -20.77 -53.30
N ASP A 37 44.65 -21.79 -53.69
CA ASP A 37 45.04 -23.20 -53.65
C ASP A 37 46.22 -23.48 -54.58
N TYR A 38 46.21 -22.92 -55.80
CA TYR A 38 47.28 -23.15 -56.79
C TYR A 38 48.65 -22.65 -56.32
N PHE A 39 48.70 -21.50 -55.61
CA PHE A 39 49.94 -20.92 -55.09
C PHE A 39 50.22 -21.27 -53.63
N ARG A 40 49.46 -22.21 -53.04
CA ARG A 40 49.64 -22.67 -51.66
C ARG A 40 50.84 -23.62 -51.58
N LEU A 41 51.74 -23.35 -50.63
CA LEU A 41 52.84 -24.25 -50.28
C LEU A 41 52.39 -25.29 -49.23
N PRO A 42 53.15 -26.38 -49.04
CA PRO A 42 52.82 -27.43 -48.05
C PRO A 42 52.71 -26.93 -46.60
N ASP A 43 53.27 -25.76 -46.29
CA ASP A 43 53.21 -25.11 -44.98
C ASP A 43 51.93 -24.24 -44.80
N GLY A 44 51.03 -24.24 -45.78
CA GLY A 44 49.76 -23.50 -45.77
C GLY A 44 49.89 -22.01 -46.09
N ARG A 45 51.09 -21.53 -46.46
CA ARG A 45 51.31 -20.12 -46.85
C ARG A 45 51.32 -19.99 -48.37
N ILE A 46 50.96 -18.79 -48.86
CA ILE A 46 50.86 -18.51 -50.29
C ILE A 46 52.13 -17.79 -50.77
N TYR A 47 52.73 -18.31 -51.83
CA TYR A 47 53.88 -17.70 -52.48
C TYR A 47 53.45 -16.74 -53.60
N TYR A 48 52.99 -15.56 -53.19
CA TYR A 48 52.40 -14.58 -54.12
C TYR A 48 53.40 -13.99 -55.15
N MET A 49 54.71 -14.09 -54.91
CA MET A 49 55.72 -13.66 -55.91
C MET A 49 55.64 -14.48 -57.19
N GLN A 50 55.32 -15.78 -57.11
CA GLN A 50 55.15 -16.62 -58.29
C GLN A 50 53.91 -16.21 -59.09
N LEU A 51 52.84 -15.77 -58.43
CA LEU A 51 51.69 -15.16 -59.09
C LEU A 51 52.10 -13.85 -59.79
N CYS A 52 52.82 -12.97 -59.10
CA CYS A 52 53.30 -11.71 -59.69
C CYS A 52 54.22 -11.97 -60.90
N GLU A 53 55.17 -12.90 -60.80
CA GLU A 53 56.06 -13.28 -61.89
C GLU A 53 55.30 -13.90 -63.06
N LEU A 54 54.29 -14.75 -62.80
CA LEU A 54 53.45 -15.34 -63.84
C LEU A 54 52.65 -14.26 -64.61
N ILE A 55 52.10 -13.27 -63.89
CA ILE A 55 51.37 -12.15 -64.49
C ILE A 55 52.30 -11.25 -65.31
N HIS A 56 53.49 -10.92 -64.78
CA HIS A 56 54.43 -10.03 -65.48
C HIS A 56 55.11 -10.69 -66.69
N ASN A 57 55.33 -12.00 -66.64
CA ASN A 57 55.99 -12.73 -67.73
C ASN A 57 55.02 -13.20 -68.84
N ASN A 58 53.71 -13.24 -68.57
CA ASN A 58 52.67 -13.59 -69.54
C ASN A 58 51.67 -12.43 -69.70
N VAL A 59 52.11 -11.30 -70.26
CA VAL A 59 51.18 -10.25 -70.70
C VAL A 59 50.50 -10.74 -71.99
N PRO A 60 49.19 -11.02 -71.99
CA PRO A 60 48.50 -11.50 -73.19
C PRO A 60 48.42 -10.38 -74.23
N ASP A 61 48.52 -10.73 -75.51
CA ASP A 61 48.26 -9.79 -76.60
C ASP A 61 46.75 -9.49 -76.64
N PHE A 62 46.33 -8.40 -76.00
CA PHE A 62 44.93 -7.98 -75.83
C PHE A 62 44.20 -7.71 -77.15
N SER A 63 44.90 -7.73 -78.29
CA SER A 63 44.33 -7.57 -79.63
C SER A 63 43.78 -8.87 -80.22
N LYS A 64 44.19 -10.04 -79.72
CA LYS A 64 43.81 -11.36 -80.26
C LYS A 64 42.86 -12.16 -79.37
N ASN A 65 42.70 -11.77 -78.11
CA ASN A 65 41.78 -12.41 -77.19
C ASN A 65 40.43 -11.68 -77.19
N PRO A 66 39.28 -12.39 -77.16
CA PRO A 66 38.00 -11.74 -76.94
C PRO A 66 38.05 -10.92 -75.63
N PRO A 67 37.30 -9.80 -75.53
CA PRO A 67 37.30 -8.99 -74.32
C PRO A 67 37.04 -9.90 -73.11
N LEU A 68 37.93 -9.82 -72.12
CA LEU A 68 37.83 -10.61 -70.90
C LEU A 68 36.55 -10.18 -70.17
N THR A 69 35.50 -10.98 -70.32
CA THR A 69 34.25 -10.85 -69.60
C THR A 69 34.56 -11.11 -68.12
N THR A 70 34.70 -10.04 -67.33
CA THR A 70 34.79 -10.14 -65.87
C THR A 70 33.55 -10.87 -65.37
N GLY A 71 33.70 -11.85 -64.46
CA GLY A 71 32.66 -12.80 -64.02
C GLY A 71 31.42 -12.20 -63.34
N LEU A 72 31.23 -10.88 -63.40
CA LEU A 72 30.07 -10.13 -62.95
C LEU A 72 28.99 -9.92 -64.04
N GLU A 73 29.25 -10.32 -65.28
CA GLU A 73 28.30 -10.18 -66.42
C GLU A 73 27.77 -11.53 -66.94
N TRP A 74 27.62 -12.54 -66.09
CA TRP A 74 26.67 -13.62 -66.43
C TRP A 74 25.25 -13.05 -66.31
N GLU A 75 24.82 -12.32 -67.33
CA GLU A 75 23.42 -11.98 -67.60
C GLU A 75 22.63 -13.24 -67.97
N ASP A 76 22.58 -14.22 -67.06
CA ASP A 76 21.57 -15.27 -67.14
C ASP A 76 20.39 -14.86 -66.23
N PRO A 77 19.24 -14.45 -66.79
CA PRO A 77 18.03 -14.18 -66.01
C PRO A 77 17.57 -15.37 -65.17
N MET A 78 18.00 -16.59 -65.54
CA MET A 78 17.69 -17.86 -64.88
C MET A 78 18.77 -18.28 -63.86
N HIS A 79 19.74 -17.42 -63.52
CA HIS A 79 20.85 -17.78 -62.65
C HIS A 79 20.39 -18.45 -61.35
N ALA A 80 20.90 -19.66 -61.08
CA ALA A 80 20.63 -20.43 -59.89
C ALA A 80 21.94 -20.99 -59.30
N ASN A 81 22.18 -20.72 -58.02
CA ASN A 81 23.35 -21.17 -57.29
C ASN A 81 23.33 -22.69 -57.07
N ARG A 82 24.52 -23.27 -56.87
CA ARG A 82 24.66 -24.68 -56.52
C ARG A 82 24.36 -24.89 -55.02
N LEU A 83 23.50 -25.85 -54.72
CA LEU A 83 23.26 -26.35 -53.36
C LEU A 83 23.89 -27.72 -53.18
N SER A 84 24.08 -28.13 -51.92
CA SER A 84 24.47 -29.52 -51.63
C SER A 84 23.35 -30.51 -52.00
N VAL A 85 23.68 -31.78 -52.17
CA VAL A 85 22.72 -32.82 -52.59
C VAL A 85 21.53 -32.95 -51.63
N THR A 86 21.77 -32.77 -50.32
CA THR A 86 20.73 -32.81 -49.28
C THR A 86 19.84 -31.57 -49.32
N GLU A 87 20.43 -30.39 -49.50
CA GLU A 87 19.74 -29.12 -49.66
C GLU A 87 18.90 -29.07 -50.94
N GLU A 88 19.42 -29.58 -52.07
CA GLU A 88 18.69 -29.65 -53.33
C GLU A 88 17.46 -30.56 -53.23
N ARG A 89 17.56 -31.70 -52.52
CA ARG A 89 16.41 -32.58 -52.23
C ARG A 89 15.36 -31.88 -51.36
N ARG A 90 15.78 -31.18 -50.31
CA ARG A 90 14.87 -30.40 -49.44
C ARG A 90 14.22 -29.26 -50.23
N LEU A 91 14.96 -28.62 -51.12
CA LEU A 91 14.45 -27.57 -52.01
C LEU A 91 13.42 -28.12 -52.98
N GLN A 92 13.66 -29.28 -53.60
CA GLN A 92 12.69 -29.92 -54.51
C GLN A 92 11.37 -30.24 -53.81
N VAL A 93 11.42 -30.72 -52.57
CA VAL A 93 10.24 -30.93 -51.73
C VAL A 93 9.50 -29.62 -51.44
N LEU A 94 10.25 -28.58 -51.09
CA LEU A 94 9.69 -27.26 -50.84
C LEU A 94 9.04 -26.68 -52.09
N MET A 95 9.70 -26.74 -53.26
CA MET A 95 9.17 -26.28 -54.55
C MET A 95 7.91 -27.04 -54.93
N THR A 96 7.86 -28.36 -54.68
CA THR A 96 6.68 -29.21 -54.88
C THR A 96 5.50 -28.74 -54.01
N LYS A 97 5.75 -28.41 -52.74
CA LYS A 97 4.73 -27.89 -51.82
C LYS A 97 4.21 -26.52 -52.22
N ILE A 98 5.10 -25.61 -52.65
CA ILE A 98 4.70 -24.28 -53.12
C ILE A 98 3.93 -24.41 -54.44
N ALA A 99 4.37 -25.25 -55.37
CA ALA A 99 3.70 -25.52 -56.64
C ALA A 99 2.29 -26.08 -56.45
N SER A 100 2.08 -27.03 -55.52
CA SER A 100 0.73 -27.55 -55.23
C SER A 100 -0.17 -26.46 -54.66
N LEU A 101 0.32 -25.64 -53.72
CA LEU A 101 -0.44 -24.52 -53.16
C LEU A 101 -0.83 -23.47 -54.20
N VAL A 102 0.10 -23.14 -55.11
CA VAL A 102 -0.13 -22.20 -56.22
C VAL A 102 -1.19 -22.75 -57.18
N ASN A 103 -1.16 -24.05 -57.48
CA ASN A 103 -2.11 -24.69 -58.38
C ASN A 103 -3.53 -24.82 -57.76
N ILE A 104 -3.63 -25.27 -56.51
CA ILE A 104 -4.92 -25.37 -55.76
C ILE A 104 -5.61 -24.01 -55.69
N ARG A 105 -4.83 -22.95 -55.40
CA ARG A 105 -5.35 -21.60 -55.21
C ARG A 105 -5.39 -20.76 -56.49
N LYS A 106 -4.95 -21.32 -57.63
CA LYS A 106 -4.81 -20.64 -58.93
C LYS A 106 -4.11 -19.27 -58.81
N LEU A 107 -3.00 -19.23 -58.08
CA LEU A 107 -2.25 -17.99 -57.84
C LEU A 107 -1.41 -17.62 -59.06
N VAL A 108 -1.56 -16.39 -59.55
CA VAL A 108 -0.70 -15.83 -60.59
C VAL A 108 0.35 -14.96 -59.91
N LEU A 109 1.56 -15.50 -59.73
CA LEU A 109 2.61 -14.87 -58.92
C LEU A 109 3.33 -13.71 -59.63
N SER A 110 3.44 -13.75 -60.96
CA SER A 110 4.25 -12.81 -61.76
C SER A 110 3.91 -11.31 -61.55
N PRO A 111 2.63 -10.88 -61.53
CA PRO A 111 2.29 -9.46 -61.33
C PRO A 111 2.77 -8.92 -59.97
N TYR A 112 2.66 -9.72 -58.90
CA TYR A 112 3.06 -9.29 -57.56
C TYR A 112 4.56 -9.06 -57.42
N PHE A 113 5.39 -9.79 -58.17
CA PHE A 113 6.84 -9.55 -58.20
C PHE A 113 7.18 -8.34 -59.09
N GLN A 114 6.46 -8.15 -60.20
CA GLN A 114 6.65 -7.02 -61.11
C GLN A 114 6.25 -5.67 -60.49
N ASP A 115 5.21 -5.64 -59.65
CA ASP A 115 4.78 -4.42 -58.94
C ASP A 115 5.89 -3.83 -58.05
N TYR A 116 6.71 -4.69 -57.44
CA TYR A 116 7.88 -4.26 -56.66
C TYR A 116 9.13 -3.99 -57.51
N GLU A 117 9.15 -4.46 -58.76
CA GLU A 117 10.22 -4.26 -59.73
C GLU A 117 10.07 -2.97 -60.55
N LEU A 118 8.86 -2.38 -60.60
CA LEU A 118 8.59 -1.06 -61.23
C LEU A 118 9.47 0.09 -60.67
N VAL A 119 10.13 -0.13 -59.54
CA VAL A 119 11.09 0.81 -58.92
C VAL A 119 12.54 0.56 -59.40
N SER A 120 12.85 -0.61 -59.97
CA SER A 120 14.21 -1.06 -60.31
C SER A 120 14.32 -1.70 -61.70
N LYS A 121 14.24 -0.88 -62.77
CA LYS A 121 14.81 -1.12 -64.12
C LYS A 121 14.55 -2.50 -64.80
N ASN A 122 13.53 -3.27 -64.41
CA ASN A 122 13.10 -4.49 -65.11
C ASN A 122 14.21 -5.57 -65.27
N THR A 123 15.02 -5.77 -64.22
CA THR A 123 16.21 -6.65 -64.22
C THR A 123 15.94 -8.11 -63.79
N GLY A 124 14.68 -8.48 -63.55
CA GLY A 124 14.24 -9.80 -63.11
C GLY A 124 14.52 -10.15 -61.65
N THR A 125 14.76 -9.15 -60.81
CA THR A 125 15.23 -9.34 -59.42
C THR A 125 14.44 -8.53 -58.40
N VAL A 126 14.35 -9.05 -57.17
CA VAL A 126 13.71 -8.39 -56.03
C VAL A 126 14.57 -8.53 -54.78
N THR A 127 14.39 -7.63 -53.79
CA THR A 127 15.10 -7.75 -52.51
C THR A 127 14.58 -8.93 -51.69
N PHE A 128 15.41 -9.50 -50.80
CA PHE A 128 14.96 -10.59 -49.91
C PHE A 128 13.73 -10.23 -49.08
N ALA A 129 13.65 -8.98 -48.61
CA ALA A 129 12.53 -8.49 -47.83
C ALA A 129 11.25 -8.39 -48.68
N HIS A 130 11.35 -7.92 -49.93
CA HIS A 130 10.21 -7.88 -50.86
C HIS A 130 9.74 -9.28 -51.22
N PHE A 131 10.68 -10.19 -51.50
CA PHE A 131 10.38 -11.60 -51.76
C PHE A 131 9.61 -12.25 -50.59
N ALA A 132 10.07 -12.06 -49.35
CA ALA A 132 9.38 -12.56 -48.16
C ALA A 132 7.97 -11.97 -47.98
N ARG A 133 7.82 -10.64 -48.18
CA ARG A 133 6.53 -9.96 -48.03
C ARG A 133 5.51 -10.43 -49.07
N ILE A 134 5.93 -10.65 -50.32
CA ILE A 134 5.05 -11.12 -51.39
C ILE A 134 4.56 -12.53 -51.07
N LEU A 135 5.44 -13.44 -50.64
CA LEU A 135 5.04 -14.79 -50.24
C LEU A 135 4.09 -14.77 -49.03
N ALA A 136 4.35 -13.92 -48.03
CA ALA A 136 3.47 -13.75 -46.88
C ALA A 136 2.09 -13.17 -47.28
N TYR A 137 2.07 -12.16 -48.15
CA TYR A 137 0.84 -11.55 -48.67
C TYR A 137 -0.03 -12.58 -49.42
N LEU A 138 0.60 -13.48 -50.17
CA LEU A 138 -0.08 -14.57 -50.89
C LEU A 138 -0.40 -15.79 -50.00
N ASN A 139 -0.22 -15.67 -48.68
CA ASN A 139 -0.41 -16.73 -47.69
C ASN A 139 0.37 -18.02 -48.02
N ILE A 140 1.58 -17.88 -48.58
CA ILE A 140 2.56 -18.95 -48.76
C ILE A 140 3.50 -18.89 -47.54
N LEU A 141 3.15 -19.66 -46.51
CA LEU A 141 3.89 -19.69 -45.25
C LEU A 141 5.10 -20.64 -45.36
N ILE A 142 6.30 -20.09 -45.17
CA ILE A 142 7.58 -20.80 -45.27
C ILE A 142 8.34 -20.64 -43.96
N SER A 143 9.02 -21.69 -43.50
CA SER A 143 9.89 -21.62 -42.32
C SER A 143 11.14 -20.78 -42.59
N ALA A 144 11.80 -20.25 -41.55
CA ALA A 144 13.01 -19.44 -41.72
C ALA A 144 14.15 -20.23 -42.41
N GLU A 145 14.29 -21.52 -42.12
CA GLU A 145 15.28 -22.40 -42.75
C GLU A 145 14.99 -22.64 -44.24
N ASP A 146 13.72 -22.89 -44.57
CA ASP A 146 13.29 -23.13 -45.95
C ASP A 146 13.34 -21.84 -46.79
N PHE A 147 13.08 -20.68 -46.17
CA PHE A 147 13.28 -19.38 -46.81
C PHE A 147 14.76 -19.11 -47.09
N HIS A 148 15.64 -19.43 -46.15
CA HIS A 148 17.08 -19.33 -46.36
C HIS A 148 17.56 -20.22 -47.52
N LEU A 149 16.97 -21.41 -47.67
CA LEU A 149 17.27 -22.32 -48.78
C LEU A 149 16.90 -21.73 -50.14
N LEU A 150 15.72 -21.08 -50.24
CA LEU A 150 15.29 -20.36 -51.45
C LEU A 150 16.23 -19.19 -51.75
N VAL A 151 16.60 -18.41 -50.73
CA VAL A 151 17.57 -17.32 -50.89
C VAL A 151 18.90 -17.86 -51.36
N LYS A 152 19.43 -18.91 -50.73
CA LYS A 152 20.70 -19.53 -51.12
C LYS A 152 20.69 -19.98 -52.58
N LYS A 153 19.57 -20.54 -53.06
CA LYS A 153 19.41 -20.99 -54.47
C LYS A 153 19.34 -19.84 -55.47
N TYR A 154 18.53 -18.83 -55.22
CA TYR A 154 18.18 -17.81 -56.23
C TYR A 154 18.84 -16.44 -55.99
N LYS A 155 19.74 -16.32 -55.01
CA LYS A 155 20.51 -15.09 -54.73
C LYS A 155 21.32 -14.67 -55.95
N LYS A 156 21.21 -13.39 -56.32
CA LYS A 156 22.02 -12.75 -57.36
C LYS A 156 23.12 -11.88 -56.74
N ASP A 157 22.75 -10.91 -55.90
CA ASP A 157 23.70 -10.03 -55.19
C ASP A 157 23.55 -10.14 -53.66
N CYS A 158 24.26 -9.30 -52.90
CA CYS A 158 24.27 -9.31 -51.43
C CYS A 158 22.87 -9.21 -50.78
N TYR A 159 21.89 -8.63 -51.46
CA TYR A 159 20.54 -8.39 -50.93
C TYR A 159 19.40 -8.67 -51.94
N THR A 160 19.72 -9.16 -53.14
CA THR A 160 18.79 -9.35 -54.26
C THR A 160 18.68 -10.83 -54.67
N LEU A 161 17.50 -11.23 -55.13
CA LEU A 161 17.13 -12.58 -55.54
C LEU A 161 16.48 -12.56 -56.93
N SER A 162 16.83 -13.51 -57.80
CA SER A 162 16.18 -13.71 -59.11
C SER A 162 14.83 -14.39 -58.93
N TYR A 163 13.76 -13.60 -58.98
CA TYR A 163 12.41 -14.16 -58.88
C TYR A 163 12.00 -14.84 -60.20
N ILE A 164 12.57 -14.43 -61.34
CA ILE A 164 12.34 -15.09 -62.64
C ILE A 164 12.87 -16.53 -62.60
N GLY A 165 14.06 -16.73 -62.01
CA GLY A 165 14.62 -18.07 -61.76
C GLY A 165 13.69 -18.93 -60.90
N PHE A 166 13.16 -18.35 -59.82
CA PHE A 166 12.20 -19.01 -58.94
C PHE A 166 10.88 -19.36 -59.65
N LEU A 167 10.29 -18.44 -60.43
CA LEU A 167 9.03 -18.65 -61.14
C LEU A 167 9.18 -19.73 -62.22
N SER A 168 10.26 -19.69 -63.00
CA SER A 168 10.52 -20.72 -64.02
C SER A 168 10.72 -22.10 -63.40
N ALA A 169 11.45 -22.21 -62.30
CA ALA A 169 11.58 -23.47 -61.57
C ALA A 169 10.22 -23.96 -61.03
N LEU A 170 9.37 -23.05 -60.57
CA LEU A 170 8.03 -23.37 -60.10
C LEU A 170 7.11 -23.83 -61.24
N ASP A 171 7.15 -23.16 -62.38
CA ASP A 171 6.40 -23.53 -63.59
C ASP A 171 6.86 -24.89 -64.14
N GLN A 172 8.16 -25.18 -64.14
CA GLN A 172 8.69 -26.49 -64.53
C GLN A 172 8.14 -27.62 -63.62
N VAL A 173 8.07 -27.37 -62.31
CA VAL A 173 7.50 -28.33 -61.36
C VAL A 173 6.00 -28.52 -61.60
N ILE A 174 5.24 -27.45 -61.85
CA ILE A 174 3.81 -27.54 -62.18
C ILE A 174 3.58 -28.30 -63.50
N GLN A 175 4.35 -28.00 -64.55
CA GLN A 175 4.28 -28.70 -65.83
C GLN A 175 4.61 -30.19 -65.67
N TYR A 176 5.63 -30.52 -64.88
CA TYR A 176 5.98 -31.90 -64.56
C TYR A 176 4.85 -32.63 -63.83
N MET A 177 4.21 -31.98 -62.84
CA MET A 177 3.07 -32.55 -62.12
C MET A 177 1.87 -32.81 -63.03
N ASN A 178 1.55 -31.86 -63.90
CA ASN A 178 0.46 -31.97 -64.87
C ASN A 178 0.72 -33.08 -65.90
N LYS A 179 1.93 -33.16 -66.46
CA LYS A 179 2.31 -34.17 -67.47
C LYS A 179 2.23 -35.59 -66.93
N ASN A 180 2.57 -35.78 -65.66
CA ASN A 180 2.58 -37.09 -65.01
C ASN A 180 1.26 -37.42 -64.29
N GLY A 181 0.24 -36.58 -64.40
CA GLY A 181 -1.06 -36.80 -63.77
C GLY A 181 -0.97 -36.94 -62.24
N ILE A 182 -0.08 -36.18 -61.60
CA ILE A 182 0.21 -36.27 -60.15
C ILE A 182 -0.83 -35.47 -59.32
N LEU A 183 -1.66 -34.66 -59.97
CA LEU A 183 -2.64 -33.77 -59.33
C LEU A 183 -4.07 -34.32 -59.47
N ASP A 184 -4.88 -34.16 -58.43
CA ASP A 184 -6.30 -34.48 -58.42
C ASP A 184 -7.14 -33.40 -59.12
N LEU A 185 -8.46 -33.62 -59.22
CA LEU A 185 -9.41 -32.66 -59.83
C LEU A 185 -9.46 -31.29 -59.09
N SER A 186 -8.96 -31.24 -57.85
CA SER A 186 -8.88 -30.04 -57.01
C SER A 186 -7.52 -29.34 -57.10
N GLY A 187 -6.56 -29.92 -57.83
CA GLY A 187 -5.21 -29.39 -58.00
C GLY A 187 -4.23 -29.77 -56.89
N ASP A 188 -4.60 -30.67 -55.97
CA ASP A 188 -3.73 -31.20 -54.90
C ASP A 188 -3.04 -32.50 -55.33
N ILE A 189 -1.95 -32.89 -54.65
CA ILE A 189 -1.19 -34.10 -54.97
C ILE A 189 -2.02 -35.34 -54.65
N ILE A 190 -2.21 -36.22 -55.64
CA ILE A 190 -2.97 -37.48 -55.52
C ILE A 190 -2.44 -38.28 -54.32
N SER A 191 -3.37 -38.69 -53.45
CA SER A 191 -3.06 -39.36 -52.17
C SER A 191 -2.23 -40.65 -52.30
N LEU A 192 -2.31 -41.31 -53.45
CA LEU A 192 -1.62 -42.56 -53.81
C LEU A 192 -0.26 -42.37 -54.51
N PHE A 193 0.22 -41.13 -54.68
CA PHE A 193 1.50 -40.89 -55.36
C PHE A 193 2.69 -41.39 -54.50
N PRO A 194 3.55 -42.30 -55.00
CA PRO A 194 4.65 -42.89 -54.23
C PRO A 194 5.70 -41.87 -53.75
N GLY A 195 5.83 -40.75 -54.47
CA GLY A 195 6.72 -39.64 -54.13
C GLY A 195 6.05 -38.54 -53.30
N ARG A 196 4.81 -38.72 -52.84
CA ARG A 196 4.19 -37.82 -51.87
C ARG A 196 5.11 -37.88 -50.67
N VAL A 197 5.65 -36.73 -50.27
CA VAL A 197 6.44 -36.66 -49.03
C VAL A 197 5.51 -37.17 -47.95
N ILE A 198 5.76 -38.42 -47.53
CA ILE A 198 5.18 -38.94 -46.31
C ILE A 198 5.66 -37.92 -45.31
N HIS A 199 4.75 -37.08 -44.83
CA HIS A 199 4.92 -36.49 -43.52
C HIS A 199 4.94 -37.70 -42.60
N ALA A 200 6.10 -38.35 -42.53
CA ALA A 200 6.53 -39.03 -41.35
C ALA A 200 6.70 -37.87 -40.37
N GLU A 201 5.57 -37.39 -39.84
CA GLU A 201 5.48 -37.35 -38.40
C GLU A 201 5.87 -38.76 -37.97
N LEU A 202 7.18 -38.98 -37.84
CA LEU A 202 7.69 -39.98 -36.94
C LEU A 202 6.79 -39.79 -35.73
N PRO A 203 5.99 -40.81 -35.32
CA PRO A 203 5.24 -40.69 -34.08
C PRO A 203 6.30 -40.24 -33.12
N LYS A 204 6.18 -39.01 -32.57
CA LYS A 204 7.27 -38.38 -31.82
C LYS A 204 7.76 -39.50 -30.93
N LEU A 205 8.93 -40.08 -31.25
CA LEU A 205 9.44 -41.18 -30.44
C LEU A 205 9.37 -40.56 -29.07
N PRO A 206 8.63 -41.16 -28.10
CA PRO A 206 8.51 -40.55 -26.79
C PRO A 206 9.95 -40.27 -26.41
N ARG A 207 10.35 -38.99 -26.48
CA ARG A 207 11.75 -38.59 -26.34
C ARG A 207 12.07 -39.26 -25.03
N PRO A 208 13.00 -40.25 -24.96
CA PRO A 208 13.06 -41.19 -23.85
C PRO A 208 12.88 -40.34 -22.64
N GLU A 209 11.68 -40.39 -22.05
CA GLU A 209 11.34 -39.48 -21.00
C GLU A 209 12.12 -40.11 -19.86
N ILE A 210 13.40 -39.77 -19.80
CA ILE A 210 14.18 -39.71 -18.59
C ILE A 210 13.29 -38.79 -17.75
N GLY A 211 12.38 -39.41 -17.00
CA GLY A 211 11.02 -38.91 -16.82
C GLY A 211 11.00 -37.48 -16.34
N ASN A 212 10.51 -36.54 -17.16
CA ASN A 212 10.44 -35.11 -16.82
C ASN A 212 11.61 -34.63 -15.94
N ILE A 213 12.84 -35.09 -16.20
CA ILE A 213 13.98 -34.63 -15.42
C ILE A 213 14.32 -33.26 -15.97
N SER A 214 13.94 -32.24 -15.20
CA SER A 214 14.24 -30.83 -15.43
C SER A 214 15.67 -30.67 -15.95
N ALA A 215 15.88 -29.82 -16.96
CA ALA A 215 17.22 -29.54 -17.50
C ALA A 215 18.20 -29.11 -16.39
N VAL A 216 17.69 -28.48 -15.33
CA VAL A 216 18.41 -28.12 -14.11
C VAL A 216 19.00 -29.33 -13.39
N ARG A 217 18.30 -30.47 -13.37
CA ARG A 217 18.77 -31.72 -12.75
C ARG A 217 19.78 -32.46 -13.63
N LEU A 218 19.78 -32.24 -14.95
CA LEU A 218 20.69 -32.91 -15.90
C LEU A 218 22.00 -32.15 -16.14
N PHE A 219 21.97 -30.82 -16.16
CA PHE A 219 23.12 -29.98 -16.54
C PHE A 219 23.81 -29.28 -15.35
N GLY A 220 23.36 -29.50 -14.12
CA GLY A 220 23.97 -28.90 -12.94
C GLY A 220 23.88 -27.37 -12.90
N LYS A 221 24.88 -26.70 -12.32
CA LYS A 221 24.91 -25.24 -12.07
C LYS A 221 24.83 -24.44 -13.38
N GLN A 222 23.65 -23.94 -13.71
CA GLN A 222 23.46 -23.04 -14.84
C GLN A 222 23.55 -21.59 -14.36
N SER A 223 24.50 -20.81 -14.89
CA SER A 223 24.56 -19.36 -14.64
C SER A 223 23.52 -18.58 -15.44
N ILE A 224 22.92 -19.23 -16.45
CA ILE A 224 21.95 -18.64 -17.36
C ILE A 224 20.55 -19.03 -16.89
N PHE A 225 19.82 -18.04 -16.36
CA PHE A 225 18.44 -18.22 -15.91
C PHE A 225 17.46 -17.78 -16.98
N HIS A 226 16.62 -18.71 -17.42
CA HIS A 226 15.51 -18.45 -18.33
C HIS A 226 14.22 -19.00 -17.70
N PRO A 227 13.08 -18.28 -17.72
CA PRO A 227 11.82 -18.76 -17.11
C PRO A 227 11.37 -20.15 -17.58
N ALA A 228 11.74 -20.54 -18.79
CA ALA A 228 11.46 -21.87 -19.35
C ALA A 228 12.28 -23.02 -18.73
N LEU A 229 13.30 -22.71 -17.91
CA LEU A 229 14.11 -23.69 -17.17
C LEU A 229 13.54 -23.97 -15.78
N ASN A 230 12.53 -23.23 -15.34
CA ASN A 230 11.82 -23.51 -14.10
C ASN A 230 10.95 -24.76 -14.26
N ASP A 231 10.82 -25.55 -13.20
CA ASP A 231 9.90 -26.69 -13.20
C ASP A 231 8.47 -26.20 -13.51
N PRO A 232 7.70 -26.91 -14.35
CA PRO A 232 6.33 -26.52 -14.65
C PRO A 232 5.52 -26.44 -13.36
N LYS A 233 4.80 -25.32 -13.17
CA LYS A 233 3.91 -25.14 -12.01
C LYS A 233 2.97 -26.34 -11.93
N LYS A 234 2.96 -27.03 -10.77
CA LYS A 234 2.02 -28.13 -10.52
C LYS A 234 0.60 -27.57 -10.61
N ILE A 235 -0.25 -28.23 -11.38
CA ILE A 235 -1.68 -27.89 -11.49
C ILE A 235 -2.28 -28.01 -10.08
N GLN A 236 -2.93 -26.95 -9.63
CA GLN A 236 -3.52 -26.91 -8.30
C GLN A 236 -5.00 -27.27 -8.30
N ASP A 237 -5.48 -27.73 -7.16
CA ASP A 237 -6.91 -27.97 -6.95
C ASP A 237 -7.69 -26.65 -6.89
N LEU A 238 -9.00 -26.70 -7.16
CA LEU A 238 -9.88 -25.53 -7.16
C LEU A 238 -9.84 -24.79 -5.83
N LEU A 239 -9.86 -25.53 -4.72
CA LEU A 239 -9.84 -24.99 -3.37
C LEU A 239 -8.55 -24.20 -3.09
N THR A 240 -7.41 -24.68 -3.59
CA THR A 240 -6.12 -24.00 -3.46
C THR A 240 -6.03 -22.78 -4.38
N THR A 241 -6.59 -22.88 -5.59
CA THR A 241 -6.67 -21.77 -6.56
C THR A 241 -7.52 -20.63 -6.00
N MET A 242 -8.67 -20.94 -5.40
CA MET A 242 -9.53 -19.96 -4.73
C MET A 242 -8.81 -19.31 -3.54
N ALA A 243 -8.12 -20.09 -2.71
CA ALA A 243 -7.33 -19.56 -1.60
C ALA A 243 -6.23 -18.60 -2.09
N TRP A 244 -5.54 -18.93 -3.20
CA TRP A 244 -4.53 -18.06 -3.82
C TRP A 244 -5.11 -16.74 -4.33
N ILE A 245 -6.29 -16.78 -4.95
CA ILE A 245 -6.99 -15.57 -5.38
C ILE A 245 -7.36 -14.72 -4.14
N GLN A 246 -7.89 -15.34 -3.08
CA GLN A 246 -8.21 -14.65 -1.83
C GLN A 246 -6.96 -14.01 -1.19
N ASP A 247 -5.86 -14.74 -1.05
CA ASP A 247 -4.59 -14.21 -0.52
C ASP A 247 -4.04 -13.04 -1.36
N HIS A 248 -4.12 -13.15 -2.69
CA HIS A 248 -3.72 -12.09 -3.61
C HIS A 248 -4.56 -10.82 -3.43
N VAL A 249 -5.89 -10.95 -3.35
CA VAL A 249 -6.81 -9.84 -3.09
C VAL A 249 -6.53 -9.20 -1.73
N TYR A 250 -6.28 -10.01 -0.70
CA TYR A 250 -5.96 -9.55 0.65
C TYR A 250 -4.64 -8.75 0.70
N LYS A 251 -3.56 -9.32 0.17
CA LYS A 251 -2.22 -8.70 0.19
C LYS A 251 -2.18 -7.38 -0.58
N ASN A 252 -2.90 -7.32 -1.69
CA ASN A 252 -2.96 -6.13 -2.56
C ASN A 252 -4.10 -5.16 -2.22
N ARG A 253 -4.99 -5.51 -1.26
CA ARG A 253 -6.18 -4.73 -0.85
C ARG A 253 -7.07 -4.36 -2.04
N LEU A 254 -7.33 -5.33 -2.91
CA LEU A 254 -8.10 -5.13 -4.14
C LEU A 254 -9.61 -5.20 -3.83
N ARG A 255 -10.41 -4.40 -4.56
CA ARG A 255 -11.88 -4.49 -4.53
C ARG A 255 -12.35 -5.24 -5.75
N VAL A 256 -12.79 -6.49 -5.57
CA VAL A 256 -13.19 -7.38 -6.66
C VAL A 256 -14.28 -6.74 -7.53
N ASN A 257 -15.23 -6.05 -6.91
CA ASN A 257 -16.30 -5.30 -7.58
C ASN A 257 -15.84 -4.42 -8.74
N GLU A 258 -14.72 -3.71 -8.57
CA GLU A 258 -14.26 -2.70 -9.53
C GLU A 258 -13.84 -3.31 -10.86
N PHE A 259 -13.48 -4.58 -10.89
CA PHE A 259 -13.02 -5.29 -12.08
C PHE A 259 -14.16 -5.90 -12.91
N PHE A 260 -15.35 -6.06 -12.32
CA PHE A 260 -16.48 -6.75 -12.95
C PHE A 260 -17.71 -5.85 -13.17
N LYS A 261 -17.89 -4.79 -12.37
CA LYS A 261 -19.06 -3.90 -12.45
C LYS A 261 -19.27 -3.29 -13.84
N ASP A 262 -18.20 -2.92 -14.53
CA ASP A 262 -18.28 -2.26 -15.84
C ASP A 262 -18.73 -3.23 -16.96
N PHE A 263 -18.62 -4.54 -16.72
CA PHE A 263 -19.13 -5.58 -17.62
C PHE A 263 -20.61 -5.93 -17.37
N ASP A 264 -21.17 -5.55 -16.22
CA ASP A 264 -22.56 -5.83 -15.80
C ASP A 264 -23.39 -4.55 -15.67
N LEU A 265 -23.63 -3.90 -16.82
CA LEU A 265 -24.39 -2.63 -16.89
C LEU A 265 -25.81 -2.73 -16.32
N LEU A 266 -26.42 -3.92 -16.35
CA LEU A 266 -27.78 -4.17 -15.86
C LEU A 266 -27.80 -4.58 -14.38
N ASN A 267 -26.63 -4.68 -13.73
CA ASN A 267 -26.47 -5.12 -12.35
C ASN A 267 -27.22 -6.42 -12.04
N CYS A 268 -27.24 -7.34 -13.01
CA CYS A 268 -27.96 -8.61 -12.93
C CYS A 268 -27.16 -9.70 -12.20
N GLY A 269 -25.88 -9.42 -11.92
CA GLY A 269 -24.93 -10.29 -11.26
C GLY A 269 -24.32 -11.37 -12.15
N ARG A 270 -24.51 -11.27 -13.47
CA ARG A 270 -24.12 -12.27 -14.47
C ARG A 270 -23.43 -11.60 -15.65
N ILE A 271 -22.29 -12.15 -16.09
CA ILE A 271 -21.53 -11.64 -17.24
C ILE A 271 -21.11 -12.80 -18.15
N THR A 272 -20.73 -12.50 -19.40
CA THR A 272 -20.26 -13.55 -20.32
C THR A 272 -18.93 -14.15 -19.87
N VAL A 273 -18.66 -15.40 -20.25
CA VAL A 273 -17.40 -16.11 -19.93
C VAL A 273 -16.16 -15.30 -20.34
N SER A 274 -16.18 -14.65 -21.52
CA SER A 274 -15.07 -13.81 -21.98
C SER A 274 -14.90 -12.54 -21.16
N GLN A 275 -16.00 -11.90 -20.73
CA GLN A 275 -15.93 -10.75 -19.82
C GLN A 275 -15.40 -11.15 -18.45
N PHE A 276 -15.85 -12.29 -17.91
CA PHE A 276 -15.34 -12.82 -16.65
C PHE A 276 -13.84 -13.14 -16.74
N HIS A 277 -13.39 -13.81 -17.80
CA HIS A 277 -11.97 -14.09 -18.02
C HIS A 277 -11.13 -12.81 -18.06
N ARG A 278 -11.58 -11.77 -18.79
CA ARG A 278 -10.88 -10.48 -18.84
C ARG A 278 -10.85 -9.76 -17.49
N GLY A 279 -11.96 -9.78 -16.75
CA GLY A 279 -12.04 -9.21 -15.42
C GLY A 279 -11.14 -9.94 -14.42
N LEU A 280 -11.09 -11.27 -14.51
CA LEU A 280 -10.22 -12.11 -13.70
C LEU A 280 -8.74 -11.87 -14.03
N ASP A 281 -8.36 -11.82 -15.31
CA ASP A 281 -6.99 -11.47 -15.71
C ASP A 281 -6.59 -10.09 -15.17
N ALA A 282 -7.47 -9.10 -15.29
CA ALA A 282 -7.24 -7.76 -14.75
C ALA A 282 -7.04 -7.79 -13.22
N LEU A 283 -7.86 -8.56 -12.49
CA LEU A 283 -7.74 -8.74 -11.04
C LEU A 283 -6.39 -9.39 -10.65
N LEU A 284 -6.01 -10.46 -11.35
CA LEU A 284 -4.81 -11.24 -11.08
C LEU A 284 -3.51 -10.48 -11.41
N LEU A 285 -3.56 -9.62 -12.42
CA LEU A 285 -2.44 -8.75 -12.83
C LEU A 285 -2.36 -7.46 -12.01
N SER A 286 -3.40 -7.14 -11.25
CA SER A 286 -3.47 -5.94 -10.42
C SER A 286 -2.74 -6.11 -9.10
N GLY A 287 -2.15 -5.00 -8.62
CA GLY A 287 -1.40 -4.96 -7.36
C GLY A 287 0.11 -5.00 -7.55
N ARG A 288 0.83 -5.14 -6.44
CA ARG A 288 2.30 -5.21 -6.45
C ARG A 288 2.74 -6.58 -6.94
N GLN A 289 2.19 -7.65 -6.37
CA GLN A 289 2.43 -9.04 -6.78
C GLN A 289 1.42 -9.47 -7.81
N ARG A 290 1.88 -9.97 -8.95
CA ARG A 290 1.03 -10.56 -10.00
C ARG A 290 0.83 -12.04 -9.70
N LEU A 291 -0.41 -12.51 -9.77
CA LEU A 291 -0.73 -13.93 -9.70
C LEU A 291 -0.92 -14.43 -11.13
N PHE A 292 -0.22 -15.49 -11.50
CA PHE A 292 -0.37 -16.15 -12.79
C PHE A 292 -1.04 -17.50 -12.59
N LEU A 293 -2.27 -17.62 -13.11
CA LEU A 293 -3.00 -18.88 -13.18
C LEU A 293 -2.87 -19.47 -14.59
N SER A 294 -2.83 -20.78 -14.68
CA SER A 294 -2.89 -21.51 -15.95
C SER A 294 -4.29 -21.46 -16.55
N MET A 295 -4.40 -21.64 -17.87
CA MET A 295 -5.70 -21.70 -18.56
C MET A 295 -6.63 -22.77 -17.98
N ARG A 296 -6.08 -23.89 -17.50
CA ARG A 296 -6.88 -24.95 -16.86
C ARG A 296 -7.44 -24.50 -15.52
N GLU A 297 -6.65 -23.82 -14.68
CA GLU A 297 -7.10 -23.29 -13.38
C GLU A 297 -8.18 -22.23 -13.57
N ILE A 298 -8.00 -21.32 -14.55
CA ILE A 298 -9.01 -20.32 -14.91
C ILE A 298 -10.31 -21.00 -15.36
N GLN A 299 -10.22 -22.03 -16.20
CA GLN A 299 -11.39 -22.79 -16.64
C GLN A 299 -12.10 -23.49 -15.47
N THR A 300 -11.36 -24.04 -14.50
CA THR A 300 -11.96 -24.65 -13.30
C THR A 300 -12.74 -23.63 -12.49
N VAL A 301 -12.23 -22.40 -12.33
CA VAL A 301 -12.96 -21.30 -11.67
C VAL A 301 -14.20 -20.92 -12.47
N ILE A 302 -14.08 -20.73 -13.79
CA ILE A 302 -15.22 -20.42 -14.66
C ILE A 302 -16.33 -21.47 -14.55
N ASN A 303 -15.97 -22.75 -14.60
CA ASN A 303 -16.91 -23.87 -14.51
C ASN A 303 -17.66 -23.89 -13.16
N GLN A 304 -16.99 -23.54 -12.06
CA GLN A 304 -17.59 -23.49 -10.72
C GLN A 304 -18.68 -22.41 -10.61
N TYR A 305 -18.50 -21.27 -11.28
CA TYR A 305 -19.42 -20.14 -11.21
C TYR A 305 -20.28 -19.99 -12.47
N THR A 306 -20.35 -21.00 -13.33
CA THR A 306 -21.20 -20.98 -14.52
C THR A 306 -22.68 -20.93 -14.11
N ASP A 307 -23.47 -20.11 -14.78
CA ASP A 307 -24.90 -19.97 -14.51
C ASP A 307 -25.64 -21.29 -14.85
N PRO A 308 -26.38 -21.90 -13.90
CA PRO A 308 -27.14 -23.12 -14.15
C PRO A 308 -28.18 -22.98 -15.28
N CYS A 309 -28.65 -21.75 -15.55
CA CYS A 309 -29.64 -21.47 -16.58
C CYS A 309 -29.04 -21.10 -17.94
N ASP A 310 -27.79 -20.62 -18.00
CA ASP A 310 -27.13 -20.17 -19.22
C ASP A 310 -25.62 -20.47 -19.18
N PRO A 311 -25.16 -21.56 -19.83
CA PRO A 311 -23.74 -21.93 -19.85
C PRO A 311 -22.79 -20.88 -20.46
N SER A 312 -23.32 -19.87 -21.17
CA SER A 312 -22.52 -18.77 -21.72
C SER A 312 -22.22 -17.66 -20.71
N ARG A 313 -22.81 -17.73 -19.51
CA ARG A 313 -22.73 -16.73 -18.45
C ARG A 313 -22.12 -17.28 -17.16
N VAL A 314 -21.47 -16.39 -16.43
CA VAL A 314 -20.82 -16.65 -15.14
C VAL A 314 -21.42 -15.72 -14.09
N CYS A 315 -21.81 -16.31 -12.95
CA CYS A 315 -22.34 -15.64 -11.76
C CYS A 315 -21.22 -14.96 -10.98
N TRP A 316 -20.71 -13.85 -11.52
CA TRP A 316 -19.58 -13.12 -10.94
C TRP A 316 -19.88 -12.55 -9.55
N LYS A 317 -21.15 -12.30 -9.21
CA LYS A 317 -21.56 -11.87 -7.86
C LYS A 317 -21.37 -12.96 -6.81
N THR A 318 -21.61 -14.22 -7.17
CA THR A 318 -21.33 -15.35 -6.27
C THR A 318 -19.82 -15.51 -6.09
N PHE A 319 -19.04 -15.34 -7.16
CA PHE A 319 -17.58 -15.30 -7.07
C PHE A 319 -17.07 -14.14 -6.19
N GLU A 320 -17.58 -12.92 -6.38
CA GLU A 320 -17.26 -11.76 -5.53
C GLU A 320 -17.55 -12.08 -4.07
N ASP A 321 -18.71 -12.64 -3.76
CA ASP A 321 -19.12 -12.97 -2.41
C ASP A 321 -18.22 -14.03 -1.78
N ASP A 322 -17.83 -15.07 -2.51
CA ASP A 322 -16.95 -16.13 -2.01
C ASP A 322 -15.51 -15.64 -1.79
N ILE A 323 -15.05 -14.65 -2.56
CA ILE A 323 -13.75 -14.00 -2.32
C ILE A 323 -13.85 -13.04 -1.12
N ASP A 324 -14.91 -12.23 -1.04
CA ASP A 324 -15.09 -11.21 -0.01
C ASP A 324 -15.54 -11.77 1.34
N HIS A 325 -16.17 -12.95 1.39
CA HIS A 325 -16.62 -13.61 2.62
C HIS A 325 -15.48 -13.85 3.63
N VAL A 326 -14.26 -14.03 3.13
CA VAL A 326 -13.05 -14.17 3.96
C VAL A 326 -12.68 -12.87 4.69
N PHE A 327 -13.13 -11.72 4.19
CA PHE A 327 -12.75 -10.39 4.69
C PHE A 327 -13.89 -9.65 5.37
N THR A 328 -15.12 -9.82 4.88
CA THR A 328 -16.30 -9.07 5.32
C THR A 328 -17.53 -9.95 5.35
N THR A 329 -18.15 -10.07 6.52
CA THR A 329 -19.48 -10.66 6.68
C THR A 329 -20.55 -9.61 6.38
N LYS A 330 -21.32 -9.78 5.30
CA LYS A 330 -22.46 -8.92 4.97
C LYS A 330 -23.50 -8.99 6.11
N GLY A 331 -24.12 -7.86 6.48
CA GLY A 331 -25.16 -7.83 7.51
C GLY A 331 -24.71 -7.46 8.93
N LEU A 332 -23.44 -7.06 9.14
CA LEU A 332 -22.93 -6.56 10.42
C LEU A 332 -23.72 -5.35 10.96
N GLU A 333 -24.34 -4.56 10.08
CA GLU A 333 -25.24 -3.47 10.42
C GLU A 333 -26.51 -3.94 11.15
N LYS A 334 -26.93 -5.19 10.96
CA LYS A 334 -28.10 -5.80 11.63
C LYS A 334 -27.71 -6.51 12.95
N ALA A 335 -26.43 -6.80 13.16
CA ALA A 335 -25.92 -7.50 14.33
C ALA A 335 -24.56 -6.93 14.78
N PRO A 336 -24.54 -5.75 15.43
CA PRO A 336 -23.29 -5.05 15.81
C PRO A 336 -22.46 -5.78 16.88
N SER A 337 -22.98 -6.85 17.48
CA SER A 337 -22.30 -7.69 18.47
C SER A 337 -21.59 -8.93 17.88
N LEU A 338 -21.68 -9.15 16.56
CA LEU A 338 -21.03 -10.28 15.90
C LEU A 338 -19.50 -10.08 15.89
N ARG A 339 -18.77 -10.97 16.58
CA ARG A 339 -17.31 -10.99 16.50
C ARG A 339 -16.88 -11.53 15.15
N ILE A 340 -16.16 -10.71 14.39
CA ILE A 340 -15.57 -11.11 13.10
C ILE A 340 -14.29 -11.86 13.42
N ASP A 341 -14.28 -13.16 13.10
CA ASP A 341 -13.06 -13.95 13.18
C ASP A 341 -12.06 -13.48 12.10
N PRO A 342 -10.76 -13.44 12.40
CA PRO A 342 -9.75 -13.12 11.40
C PRO A 342 -9.77 -14.13 10.23
N PRO A 343 -9.22 -13.76 9.06
CA PRO A 343 -9.13 -14.67 7.92
C PRO A 343 -8.54 -16.02 8.34
N PRO A 344 -9.06 -17.16 7.84
CA PRO A 344 -8.61 -18.50 8.19
C PRO A 344 -7.08 -18.62 8.19
N GLN A 345 -6.54 -19.31 9.19
CA GLN A 345 -5.09 -19.45 9.39
C GLN A 345 -4.38 -20.00 8.14
N ASN A 346 -5.05 -20.87 7.39
CA ASN A 346 -4.60 -21.40 6.11
C ASN A 346 -4.27 -20.31 5.07
N ILE A 347 -5.01 -19.20 5.03
CA ILE A 347 -4.78 -18.07 4.10
C ILE A 347 -3.64 -17.18 4.62
N ARG A 348 -3.55 -17.00 5.94
CA ARG A 348 -2.48 -16.19 6.58
C ARG A 348 -1.09 -16.83 6.47
N GLU A 349 -1.03 -18.16 6.51
CA GLU A 349 0.21 -18.94 6.52
C GLU A 349 0.57 -19.53 5.16
N MET A 350 -0.17 -19.19 4.08
CA MET A 350 0.16 -19.72 2.75
C MET A 350 1.60 -19.37 2.34
N PRO A 351 2.31 -20.32 1.70
CA PRO A 351 3.62 -20.06 1.11
C PRO A 351 3.54 -18.82 0.22
N ARG A 352 4.42 -17.85 0.45
CA ARG A 352 4.42 -16.60 -0.31
C ARG A 352 4.72 -16.92 -1.78
N LEU A 353 3.85 -16.45 -2.68
CA LEU A 353 3.90 -16.68 -4.13
C LEU A 353 5.34 -16.57 -4.68
N GLY A 354 5.75 -17.60 -5.42
CA GLY A 354 7.00 -17.64 -6.18
C GLY A 354 8.24 -18.17 -5.45
N GLY A 355 8.17 -18.42 -4.13
CA GLY A 355 9.23 -19.13 -3.40
C GLY A 355 9.12 -20.65 -3.57
N LYS A 356 10.25 -21.35 -3.69
CA LYS A 356 10.26 -22.82 -3.65
C LYS A 356 9.83 -23.31 -2.27
N ASP A 357 9.13 -24.44 -2.21
CA ASP A 357 8.84 -25.10 -0.94
C ASP A 357 10.17 -25.53 -0.30
N TRP A 358 10.60 -24.79 0.71
CA TRP A 358 11.91 -24.97 1.33
C TRP A 358 12.04 -26.35 1.98
N GLN A 359 10.94 -26.98 2.42
CA GLN A 359 10.96 -28.35 2.95
C GLN A 359 11.22 -29.40 1.86
N ALA A 360 10.89 -29.10 0.61
CA ALA A 360 11.12 -29.98 -0.55
C ALA A 360 12.54 -29.84 -1.15
N VAL A 361 13.34 -28.87 -0.70
CA VAL A 361 14.72 -28.65 -1.16
C VAL A 361 15.68 -29.64 -0.48
N ASN A 362 16.69 -30.10 -1.23
CA ASN A 362 17.72 -31.03 -0.74
C ASN A 362 18.36 -30.52 0.57
N THR A 363 18.46 -31.39 1.57
CA THR A 363 19.05 -31.11 2.90
C THR A 363 20.46 -30.51 2.83
N SER A 364 21.28 -30.94 1.87
CA SER A 364 22.63 -30.36 1.66
C SER A 364 22.59 -28.89 1.22
N MET A 365 21.66 -28.54 0.32
CA MET A 365 21.45 -27.15 -0.12
C MET A 365 20.87 -26.29 1.01
N ARG A 366 20.00 -26.86 1.85
CA ARG A 366 19.47 -26.16 3.02
C ARG A 366 20.56 -25.81 4.04
N SER A 367 21.41 -26.78 4.36
CA SER A 367 22.55 -26.57 5.26
C SER A 367 23.51 -25.52 4.71
N LEU A 368 23.79 -25.54 3.40
CA LEU A 368 24.64 -24.54 2.76
C LEU A 368 24.02 -23.13 2.82
N CYS A 369 22.71 -23.01 2.64
CA CYS A 369 22.01 -21.73 2.79
C CYS A 369 22.07 -21.20 4.23
N GLU A 370 21.93 -22.07 5.23
CA GLU A 370 22.04 -21.70 6.65
C GLU A 370 23.47 -21.24 6.98
N GLU A 371 24.48 -21.95 6.49
CA GLU A 371 25.88 -21.56 6.63
C GLU A 371 26.15 -20.20 5.95
N ALA A 372 25.59 -19.97 4.76
CA ALA A 372 25.70 -18.70 4.06
C ALA A 372 25.04 -17.55 4.87
N VAL A 373 23.83 -17.74 5.37
CA VAL A 373 23.12 -16.77 6.22
C VAL A 373 23.93 -16.45 7.47
N ASP A 374 24.48 -17.46 8.15
CA ASP A 374 25.28 -17.25 9.35
C ASP A 374 26.62 -16.56 9.05
N LYS A 375 27.28 -16.87 7.94
CA LYS A 375 28.46 -16.14 7.47
C LYS A 375 28.15 -14.66 7.25
N VAL A 376 27.01 -14.35 6.63
CA VAL A 376 26.57 -12.98 6.41
C VAL A 376 26.31 -12.29 7.76
N LYS A 377 25.55 -12.92 8.67
CA LYS A 377 25.30 -12.41 10.04
C LYS A 377 26.59 -12.06 10.77
N GLN A 378 27.55 -12.99 10.80
CA GLN A 378 28.83 -12.77 11.48
C GLN A 378 29.60 -11.59 10.89
N LYS A 379 29.62 -11.44 9.55
CA LYS A 379 30.28 -10.29 8.91
C LYS A 379 29.58 -8.97 9.22
N ILE A 380 28.25 -8.95 9.22
CA ILE A 380 27.45 -7.78 9.59
C ILE A 380 27.71 -7.37 11.04
N MET A 381 27.69 -8.33 11.97
CA MET A 381 27.93 -8.06 13.39
C MET A 381 29.35 -7.57 13.65
N HIS A 382 30.37 -8.23 13.09
CA HIS A 382 31.77 -7.84 13.31
C HIS A 382 32.12 -6.49 12.68
N ARG A 383 31.57 -6.18 11.50
CA ARG A 383 31.89 -4.94 10.76
C ARG A 383 30.87 -3.83 10.94
N ARG A 384 29.78 -4.09 11.68
CA ARG A 384 28.64 -3.17 11.87
C ARG A 384 28.09 -2.62 10.55
N ILE A 385 27.94 -3.49 9.56
CA ILE A 385 27.44 -3.14 8.24
C ILE A 385 25.90 -3.04 8.31
N LEU A 386 25.32 -2.01 7.69
CA LEU A 386 23.87 -1.92 7.49
C LEU A 386 23.57 -2.24 6.03
N LEU A 387 22.96 -3.40 5.77
CA LEU A 387 22.68 -3.82 4.38
C LEU A 387 21.40 -3.20 3.82
N LYS A 388 20.45 -2.82 4.68
CA LYS A 388 19.17 -2.24 4.25
C LYS A 388 19.31 -1.01 3.34
N PRO A 389 20.17 0.00 3.62
CA PRO A 389 20.37 1.15 2.72
C PRO A 389 20.91 0.72 1.35
N VAL A 390 21.88 -0.20 1.33
CA VAL A 390 22.52 -0.69 0.10
C VAL A 390 21.49 -1.35 -0.82
N PHE A 391 20.63 -2.21 -0.28
CA PHE A 391 19.55 -2.82 -1.08
C PHE A 391 18.51 -1.79 -1.53
N ARG A 392 18.23 -0.77 -0.72
CA ARG A 392 17.29 0.30 -1.05
C ARG A 392 17.79 1.15 -2.22
N ASP A 393 19.09 1.35 -2.36
CA ASP A 393 19.68 2.09 -3.48
C ASP A 393 19.46 1.35 -4.83
N PHE A 394 19.38 0.01 -4.80
CA PHE A 394 19.05 -0.80 -5.96
C PHE A 394 17.53 -0.94 -6.21
N ASP A 395 16.70 -0.86 -5.16
CA ASP A 395 15.23 -0.95 -5.23
C ASP A 395 14.57 0.41 -5.49
N LYS A 396 14.69 0.89 -6.74
CA LYS A 396 14.09 2.16 -7.20
C LYS A 396 12.57 2.23 -7.00
N HIS A 397 11.89 1.09 -7.02
CA HIS A 397 10.42 1.01 -6.93
C HIS A 397 9.94 0.77 -5.48
N ASN A 398 10.86 0.64 -4.52
CA ASN A 398 10.59 0.38 -3.11
C ASN A 398 9.60 -0.79 -2.91
N ASN A 399 9.79 -1.85 -3.69
CA ASN A 399 8.95 -3.04 -3.68
C ASN A 399 9.52 -4.18 -2.82
N GLY A 400 10.71 -4.00 -2.21
CA GLY A 400 11.39 -4.97 -1.37
C GLY A 400 12.16 -6.05 -2.14
N HIS A 401 12.39 -5.87 -3.45
CA HIS A 401 13.07 -6.84 -4.30
C HIS A 401 14.20 -6.19 -5.10
N VAL A 402 15.24 -6.99 -5.36
CA VAL A 402 16.35 -6.61 -6.25
C VAL A 402 16.64 -7.75 -7.22
N SER A 403 17.24 -7.46 -8.37
CA SER A 403 17.72 -8.52 -9.25
C SER A 403 18.86 -9.31 -8.60
N ARG A 404 19.10 -10.53 -9.08
CA ARG A 404 20.15 -11.41 -8.54
C ARG A 404 21.55 -10.80 -8.67
N THR A 405 21.82 -10.15 -9.82
CA THR A 405 23.08 -9.44 -10.04
C THR A 405 23.25 -8.29 -9.06
N GLN A 406 22.18 -7.53 -8.80
CA GLN A 406 22.20 -6.46 -7.80
C GLN A 406 22.39 -7.00 -6.38
N MET A 407 21.81 -8.16 -6.04
CA MET A 407 22.03 -8.82 -4.75
C MET A 407 23.50 -9.23 -4.58
N ARG A 408 24.07 -9.91 -5.58
CA ARG A 408 25.49 -10.31 -5.57
C ARG A 408 26.39 -9.09 -5.46
N GLN A 409 26.10 -8.04 -6.22
CA GLN A 409 26.83 -6.77 -6.15
C GLN A 409 26.72 -6.12 -4.77
N ALA A 410 25.54 -6.09 -4.15
CA ALA A 410 25.32 -5.51 -2.83
C ALA A 410 26.09 -6.24 -1.72
N LEU A 411 26.19 -7.58 -1.79
CA LEU A 411 27.00 -8.36 -0.86
C LEU A 411 28.49 -8.13 -1.10
N CYS A 412 28.95 -8.21 -2.35
CA CYS A 412 30.35 -8.00 -2.71
C CYS A 412 30.85 -6.59 -2.36
N SER A 413 30.06 -5.54 -2.63
CA SER A 413 30.43 -4.14 -2.35
C SER A 413 30.61 -3.86 -0.86
N ASN A 414 29.99 -4.68 0.01
CA ASN A 414 30.12 -4.59 1.47
C ASN A 414 31.16 -5.58 2.03
N GLY A 415 31.95 -6.20 1.15
CA GLY A 415 33.02 -7.14 1.53
C GLY A 415 32.51 -8.44 2.11
N ILE A 416 31.27 -8.83 1.79
CA ILE A 416 30.68 -10.13 2.10
C ILE A 416 30.93 -11.04 0.90
N LEU A 417 31.97 -11.86 1.01
CA LEU A 417 32.37 -12.79 -0.04
C LEU A 417 31.77 -14.16 0.29
N LEU A 418 30.88 -14.61 -0.58
CA LEU A 418 30.28 -15.94 -0.56
C LEU A 418 30.71 -16.70 -1.81
N SER A 419 30.83 -18.01 -1.71
CA SER A 419 31.02 -18.89 -2.85
C SER A 419 29.79 -18.87 -3.77
N ASP A 420 29.97 -19.26 -5.03
CA ASP A 420 28.85 -19.33 -5.98
C ASP A 420 27.74 -20.28 -5.51
N ASP A 421 28.08 -21.33 -4.77
CA ASP A 421 27.12 -22.32 -4.27
C ASP A 421 26.29 -21.75 -3.12
N GLU A 422 26.91 -20.98 -2.24
CA GLU A 422 26.21 -20.26 -1.18
C GLU A 422 25.29 -19.17 -1.77
N LEU A 423 25.74 -18.47 -2.81
CA LEU A 423 24.91 -17.49 -3.51
C LEU A 423 23.69 -18.15 -4.18
N VAL A 424 23.89 -19.29 -4.84
CA VAL A 424 22.77 -20.07 -5.41
C VAL A 424 21.84 -20.56 -4.31
N ALA A 425 22.36 -21.01 -3.16
CA ALA A 425 21.55 -21.45 -2.02
C ALA A 425 20.67 -20.30 -1.46
N LEU A 426 21.22 -19.09 -1.37
CA LEU A 426 20.47 -17.89 -0.99
C LEU A 426 19.42 -17.52 -2.03
N GLU A 427 19.76 -17.60 -3.33
CA GLU A 427 18.82 -17.38 -4.43
C GLU A 427 17.65 -18.37 -4.37
N GLU A 428 17.91 -19.66 -4.12
CA GLU A 428 16.88 -20.69 -4.03
C GLU A 428 15.87 -20.44 -2.89
N ARG A 429 16.32 -19.86 -1.76
CA ARG A 429 15.46 -19.58 -0.61
C ARG A 429 14.71 -18.26 -0.71
N PHE A 430 15.38 -17.19 -1.14
CA PHE A 430 14.86 -15.82 -1.02
C PHE A 430 14.42 -15.20 -2.35
N ASN A 431 14.63 -15.86 -3.49
CA ASN A 431 14.17 -15.38 -4.79
C ASN A 431 12.72 -15.80 -5.07
N ASN A 432 11.94 -14.89 -5.65
CA ASN A 432 10.59 -15.16 -6.15
C ASN A 432 10.42 -14.62 -7.59
N ASP A 433 9.17 -14.57 -8.08
CA ASP A 433 8.83 -14.09 -9.42
C ASP A 433 9.23 -12.61 -9.67
N MET A 434 9.49 -11.83 -8.62
CA MET A 434 9.97 -10.43 -8.72
C MET A 434 11.48 -10.26 -8.63
N GLY A 435 12.20 -11.32 -8.24
CA GLY A 435 13.62 -11.26 -7.92
C GLY A 435 13.91 -11.61 -6.46
N PHE A 436 15.08 -11.19 -5.98
CA PHE A 436 15.56 -11.51 -4.65
C PHE A 436 14.87 -10.64 -3.60
N ASN A 437 14.14 -11.25 -2.69
CA ASN A 437 13.45 -10.57 -1.61
C ASN A 437 14.43 -10.24 -0.48
N TYR A 438 15.07 -9.07 -0.59
CA TYR A 438 16.05 -8.65 0.40
C TYR A 438 15.39 -8.31 1.75
N VAL A 439 14.11 -7.94 1.80
CA VAL A 439 13.41 -7.67 3.08
C VAL A 439 13.31 -8.93 3.93
N TRP A 440 13.03 -10.07 3.30
CA TRP A 440 12.99 -11.35 4.00
C TRP A 440 14.39 -11.80 4.39
N PHE A 441 15.36 -11.72 3.47
CA PHE A 441 16.76 -12.02 3.77
C PHE A 441 17.29 -11.22 4.97
N LEU A 442 17.01 -9.90 5.02
CA LEU A 442 17.41 -9.05 6.13
C LEU A 442 16.70 -9.39 7.44
N LYS A 443 15.48 -9.93 7.42
CA LYS A 443 14.83 -10.40 8.65
C LYS A 443 15.62 -11.55 9.30
N ASP A 444 16.13 -12.44 8.47
CA ASP A 444 16.88 -13.61 8.92
C ASP A 444 18.33 -13.25 9.29
N VAL A 445 18.91 -12.22 8.67
CA VAL A 445 20.32 -11.83 8.79
C VAL A 445 20.57 -10.63 9.73
N GLU A 446 19.63 -9.70 9.81
CA GLU A 446 19.60 -8.58 10.75
C GLU A 446 18.42 -8.80 11.72
N PRO A 447 18.50 -9.78 12.65
CA PRO A 447 17.51 -9.88 13.71
C PRO A 447 17.61 -8.60 14.54
N ARG A 448 16.72 -7.65 14.25
CA ARG A 448 16.51 -6.50 15.11
C ARG A 448 16.12 -7.06 16.49
N PRO A 449 16.62 -6.51 17.61
CA PRO A 449 15.87 -6.66 18.85
C PRO A 449 14.44 -6.20 18.55
N ASP A 450 13.42 -6.92 19.00
CA ASP A 450 12.02 -6.59 18.75
C ASP A 450 11.73 -5.13 19.16
N GLU A 451 11.91 -4.18 18.25
CA GLU A 451 11.49 -2.81 18.43
C GLU A 451 9.97 -2.85 18.30
N GLU A 452 9.30 -2.69 19.45
CA GLU A 452 7.84 -2.64 19.52
C GLU A 452 7.32 -1.70 18.42
N PRO A 453 6.37 -2.15 17.59
CA PRO A 453 5.91 -1.37 16.45
C PRO A 453 5.44 -0.01 16.94
N LEU A 454 5.97 1.10 16.40
CA LEU A 454 5.60 2.47 16.80
C LEU A 454 4.08 2.74 16.83
N PHE A 455 3.30 1.92 16.11
CA PHE A 455 1.83 1.93 16.16
C PHE A 455 1.25 1.52 17.52
N THR A 456 1.91 0.67 18.32
CA THR A 456 1.47 0.34 19.68
C THR A 456 1.46 1.59 20.54
N ASN A 457 2.52 2.40 20.44
CA ASN A 457 2.62 3.70 21.10
C ASN A 457 1.58 4.67 20.55
N PHE A 458 1.40 4.75 19.23
CA PHE A 458 0.38 5.62 18.63
C PHE A 458 -1.06 5.23 19.04
N VAL A 459 -1.40 3.93 19.10
CA VAL A 459 -2.70 3.46 19.57
C VAL A 459 -2.86 3.66 21.07
N ALA A 460 -1.79 3.45 21.85
CA ALA A 460 -1.79 3.74 23.27
C ALA A 460 -2.01 5.23 23.52
N ASP A 461 -1.33 6.10 22.78
CA ASP A 461 -1.46 7.56 22.83
C ASP A 461 -2.84 8.01 22.36
N MET A 462 -3.37 7.45 21.28
CA MET A 462 -4.73 7.75 20.79
C MET A 462 -5.79 7.29 21.79
N LYS A 463 -5.61 6.12 22.43
CA LYS A 463 -6.46 5.67 23.55
C LYS A 463 -6.31 6.56 24.77
N ARG A 464 -5.12 7.10 25.05
CA ARG A 464 -4.84 7.99 26.17
C ARG A 464 -5.46 9.37 25.97
N LEU A 465 -5.40 9.90 24.75
CA LEU A 465 -6.00 11.18 24.33
C LEU A 465 -7.52 11.09 24.25
N ASN A 466 -8.07 9.95 23.80
CA ASN A 466 -9.51 9.71 23.75
C ASN A 466 -10.10 9.15 25.05
N LYS A 467 -9.26 8.86 26.07
CA LYS A 467 -9.76 8.45 27.38
C LYS A 467 -10.48 9.66 27.98
N PRO A 468 -11.78 9.55 28.32
CA PRO A 468 -12.46 10.65 28.97
C PRO A 468 -11.71 11.01 30.26
N PRO A 469 -11.58 12.29 30.60
CA PRO A 469 -10.88 12.71 31.81
C PRO A 469 -11.47 11.94 32.99
N GLU A 470 -10.60 11.32 33.79
CA GLU A 470 -11.03 10.55 34.95
C GLU A 470 -11.84 11.48 35.87
N LYS A 471 -13.08 11.10 36.17
CA LYS A 471 -13.92 11.83 37.11
C LYS A 471 -13.16 11.90 38.43
N ARG A 472 -12.81 13.12 38.87
CA ARG A 472 -12.11 13.35 40.13
C ARG A 472 -12.96 12.76 41.26
N LYS A 473 -12.34 11.98 42.14
CA LYS A 473 -13.03 11.43 43.31
C LYS A 473 -13.63 12.59 44.12
N PRO A 474 -14.91 12.51 44.51
CA PRO A 474 -15.55 13.57 45.27
C PRO A 474 -14.83 13.77 46.61
N THR A 475 -14.52 15.02 46.92
CA THR A 475 -13.96 15.39 48.23
C THR A 475 -15.09 15.40 49.26
N ARG A 476 -14.78 15.19 50.55
CA ARG A 476 -15.79 15.18 51.64
C ARG A 476 -16.67 16.44 51.66
N GLN A 477 -16.12 17.60 51.31
CA GLN A 477 -16.85 18.88 51.22
C GLN A 477 -17.83 18.92 50.04
N GLU A 478 -17.48 18.31 48.90
CA GLU A 478 -18.35 18.23 47.70
C GLU A 478 -19.53 17.27 47.90
N GLN A 479 -19.53 16.51 49.00
CA GLN A 479 -20.62 15.63 49.42
C GLN A 479 -21.41 16.20 50.62
N ASP A 480 -20.94 17.30 51.22
CA ASP A 480 -21.61 17.93 52.36
C ASP A 480 -22.72 18.86 51.88
N ILE A 481 -23.95 18.32 51.84
CA ILE A 481 -25.13 19.07 51.40
C ILE A 481 -25.34 20.37 52.18
N VAL A 482 -24.93 20.45 53.46
CA VAL A 482 -25.13 21.64 54.28
C VAL A 482 -24.24 22.77 53.78
N GLN A 483 -22.97 22.46 53.44
CA GLN A 483 -22.03 23.44 52.89
C GLN A 483 -22.45 23.89 51.49
N ILE A 484 -22.88 22.94 50.64
CA ILE A 484 -23.35 23.24 49.29
C ILE A 484 -24.58 24.16 49.34
N MET A 485 -25.55 23.85 50.21
CA MET A 485 -26.74 24.68 50.40
C MET A 485 -26.42 26.06 50.97
N ALA A 486 -25.45 26.18 51.89
CA ALA A 486 -25.01 27.47 52.40
C ALA A 486 -24.37 28.33 51.29
N LYS A 487 -23.52 27.74 50.46
CA LYS A 487 -22.90 28.38 49.29
C LYS A 487 -23.94 28.87 48.28
N LEU A 488 -24.95 28.04 47.99
CA LEU A 488 -26.08 28.39 47.13
C LEU A 488 -26.93 29.53 47.73
N LYS A 489 -27.40 29.36 48.98
CA LYS A 489 -28.20 30.37 49.70
C LYS A 489 -27.48 31.72 49.76
N GLY A 490 -26.18 31.72 50.07
CA GLY A 490 -25.37 32.94 50.12
C GLY A 490 -25.29 33.67 48.78
N LYS A 491 -25.11 32.95 47.67
CA LYS A 491 -25.09 33.55 46.33
C LYS A 491 -26.46 34.07 45.92
N VAL A 492 -27.51 33.27 46.14
CA VAL A 492 -28.90 33.66 45.88
C VAL A 492 -29.25 34.96 46.62
N VAL A 493 -28.96 35.06 47.92
CA VAL A 493 -29.24 36.26 48.72
C VAL A 493 -28.45 37.48 48.24
N ARG A 494 -27.17 37.30 47.92
CA ARG A 494 -26.29 38.38 47.45
C ARG A 494 -26.73 38.96 46.11
N GLU A 495 -27.09 38.09 45.17
CA GLU A 495 -27.38 38.46 43.77
C GLU A 495 -28.89 38.56 43.48
N ARG A 496 -29.75 38.31 44.48
CA ARG A 496 -31.22 38.30 44.36
C ARG A 496 -31.73 37.41 43.23
N ILE A 497 -31.17 36.21 43.13
CA ILE A 497 -31.50 35.23 42.09
C ILE A 497 -32.78 34.48 42.49
N ARG A 498 -33.80 34.45 41.62
CA ARG A 498 -34.97 33.58 41.78
C ARG A 498 -34.74 32.28 41.04
N VAL A 499 -34.32 31.24 41.75
CA VAL A 499 -33.88 29.96 41.17
C VAL A 499 -35.06 29.24 40.50
N LEU A 500 -36.26 29.39 41.05
CA LEU A 500 -37.48 28.79 40.50
C LEU A 500 -37.73 29.22 39.04
N ASP A 501 -37.57 30.51 38.71
CA ASP A 501 -37.83 31.06 37.37
C ASP A 501 -36.94 30.40 36.30
N PHE A 502 -35.68 30.13 36.64
CA PHE A 502 -34.71 29.54 35.72
C PHE A 502 -34.93 28.04 35.50
N LEU A 503 -35.53 27.34 36.47
CA LEU A 503 -35.79 25.91 36.39
C LEU A 503 -37.17 25.59 35.79
N GLN A 504 -38.16 26.45 36.05
CA GLN A 504 -39.54 26.27 35.56
C GLN A 504 -39.61 26.22 34.02
N GLY A 505 -38.74 26.96 33.32
CA GLY A 505 -38.69 26.94 31.85
C GLY A 505 -38.34 25.58 31.23
N PHE A 506 -37.76 24.66 32.01
CA PHE A 506 -37.44 23.30 31.57
C PHE A 506 -38.58 22.29 31.82
N ASP A 507 -39.64 22.69 32.53
CA ASP A 507 -40.80 21.86 32.88
C ASP A 507 -42.06 22.36 32.14
N ARG A 508 -42.15 22.04 30.83
CA ARG A 508 -43.28 22.47 29.98
C ARG A 508 -44.63 21.92 30.43
N CYS A 509 -44.64 20.76 31.10
CA CYS A 509 -45.85 20.07 31.54
C CYS A 509 -46.23 20.42 32.99
N ASN A 510 -45.44 21.26 33.68
CA ASN A 510 -45.63 21.65 35.07
C ASN A 510 -45.75 20.43 36.03
N GLU A 511 -44.98 19.38 35.75
CA GLU A 511 -44.94 18.15 36.57
C GLU A 511 -44.16 18.35 37.88
N GLN A 512 -43.52 19.51 38.07
CA GLN A 512 -42.65 19.87 39.20
C GLN A 512 -41.36 19.03 39.27
N VAL A 513 -41.07 18.29 38.20
CA VAL A 513 -39.87 17.47 38.04
C VAL A 513 -39.18 17.78 36.72
N ILE A 514 -37.84 17.79 36.73
CA ILE A 514 -37.03 17.93 35.50
C ILE A 514 -35.95 16.86 35.47
N ASN A 515 -35.47 16.50 34.28
CA ASN A 515 -34.38 15.53 34.15
C ASN A 515 -33.04 16.12 34.69
N ARG A 516 -32.09 15.23 35.02
CA ARG A 516 -30.77 15.61 35.58
C ARG A 516 -30.01 16.59 34.68
N GLU A 517 -30.05 16.39 33.36
CA GLU A 517 -29.36 17.26 32.39
C GLU A 517 -29.93 18.68 32.34
N ASN A 518 -31.26 18.83 32.36
CA ASN A 518 -31.92 20.13 32.35
C ASN A 518 -31.73 20.84 33.69
N PHE A 519 -31.71 20.12 34.82
CA PHE A 519 -31.37 20.69 36.11
C PHE A 519 -29.95 21.26 36.12
N LYS A 520 -28.97 20.48 35.62
CA LYS A 520 -27.59 20.95 35.47
C LYS A 520 -27.49 22.19 34.56
N ARG A 521 -28.21 22.19 33.43
CA ARG A 521 -28.27 23.34 32.52
C ARG A 521 -28.89 24.56 33.20
N GLY A 522 -29.96 24.38 33.98
CA GLY A 522 -30.59 25.45 34.75
C GLY A 522 -29.67 26.07 35.80
N LEU A 523 -28.95 25.24 36.57
CA LEU A 523 -27.95 25.73 37.53
C LEU A 523 -26.79 26.48 36.86
N SER A 524 -26.39 26.05 35.66
CA SER A 524 -25.37 26.75 34.86
C SER A 524 -25.84 28.13 34.41
N VAL A 525 -27.13 28.30 34.07
CA VAL A 525 -27.71 29.61 33.73
C VAL A 525 -27.70 30.55 34.95
N CYS A 526 -27.95 30.02 36.15
CA CYS A 526 -27.82 30.77 37.40
C CYS A 526 -26.36 31.12 37.77
N LYS A 527 -25.37 30.64 37.00
CA LYS A 527 -23.94 30.84 37.22
C LYS A 527 -23.48 30.49 38.64
N PHE A 528 -24.03 29.44 39.24
CA PHE A 528 -23.52 28.97 40.53
C PHE A 528 -22.11 28.40 40.35
N ASP A 529 -21.17 28.77 41.24
CA ASP A 529 -19.78 28.30 41.20
C ASP A 529 -19.67 26.90 41.81
N LEU A 530 -20.45 25.95 41.31
CA LEU A 530 -20.51 24.57 41.80
C LEU A 530 -19.61 23.63 40.99
N THR A 531 -18.97 22.68 41.67
CA THR A 531 -18.25 21.59 41.01
C THR A 531 -19.22 20.51 40.51
N GLU A 532 -18.77 19.69 39.57
CA GLU A 532 -19.59 18.58 39.04
C GLU A 532 -20.06 17.61 40.15
N ASN A 533 -19.19 17.38 41.13
CA ASN A 533 -19.49 16.51 42.28
C ASN A 533 -20.52 17.15 43.22
N GLU A 534 -20.44 18.47 43.45
CA GLU A 534 -21.44 19.21 44.23
C GLU A 534 -22.82 19.16 43.55
N ILE A 535 -22.87 19.30 42.22
CA ILE A 535 -24.11 19.18 41.44
C ILE A 535 -24.66 17.76 41.54
N GLU A 536 -23.83 16.72 41.39
CA GLU A 536 -24.26 15.33 41.53
C GLU A 536 -24.88 15.05 42.92
N THR A 537 -24.26 15.54 43.99
CA THR A 537 -24.80 15.45 45.35
C THR A 537 -26.16 16.13 45.47
N LEU A 538 -26.36 17.31 44.86
CA LEU A 538 -27.67 17.97 44.82
C LEU A 538 -28.71 17.14 44.06
N MET A 539 -28.34 16.61 42.90
CA MET A 539 -29.22 15.79 42.07
C MET A 539 -29.64 14.49 42.78
N ASP A 540 -28.78 13.94 43.65
CA ASP A 540 -29.10 12.77 44.48
C ASP A 540 -30.02 13.10 45.65
N VAL A 541 -29.78 14.21 46.36
CA VAL A 541 -30.58 14.62 47.53
C VAL A 541 -31.99 15.07 47.14
N PHE A 542 -32.12 15.75 46.00
CA PHE A 542 -33.38 16.29 45.48
C PHE A 542 -34.01 15.41 44.38
N ALA A 543 -33.54 14.16 44.23
CA ALA A 543 -34.18 13.19 43.34
C ALA A 543 -35.67 13.01 43.69
N SER A 544 -36.50 12.87 42.67
CA SER A 544 -37.93 12.63 42.84
C SER A 544 -38.16 11.26 43.50
N PRO A 545 -39.03 11.16 44.53
CA PRO A 545 -39.33 9.88 45.19
C PRO A 545 -39.87 8.81 44.24
N MET A 546 -40.54 9.22 43.16
CA MET A 546 -41.16 8.31 42.17
C MET A 546 -40.28 8.05 40.95
N ARG A 547 -39.35 8.95 40.62
CA ARG A 547 -38.47 8.86 39.44
C ARG A 547 -37.06 9.32 39.79
N ARG A 548 -36.16 8.38 40.09
CA ARG A 548 -34.78 8.69 40.52
C ARG A 548 -33.94 9.46 39.47
N GLU A 549 -34.28 9.30 38.19
CA GLU A 549 -33.66 10.03 37.06
C GLU A 549 -34.19 11.47 36.90
N CYS A 550 -35.19 11.86 37.68
CA CYS A 550 -35.79 13.19 37.68
C CYS A 550 -35.56 13.86 39.04
N ILE A 551 -35.46 15.18 39.04
CA ILE A 551 -35.19 15.99 40.21
C ILE A 551 -36.43 16.84 40.49
N ASP A 552 -36.84 16.85 41.76
CA ASP A 552 -37.87 17.75 42.26
C ASP A 552 -37.28 19.15 42.41
N TYR A 553 -37.32 19.92 41.32
CA TYR A 553 -36.72 21.25 41.28
C TYR A 553 -37.48 22.25 42.16
N LYS A 554 -38.76 22.00 42.46
CA LYS A 554 -39.56 22.88 43.31
C LYS A 554 -39.17 22.71 44.77
N ARG A 555 -38.94 21.48 45.23
CA ARG A 555 -38.36 21.20 46.54
C ARG A 555 -36.96 21.80 46.68
N PHE A 556 -36.13 21.70 45.64
CA PHE A 556 -34.82 22.35 45.61
C PHE A 556 -34.93 23.89 45.68
N ALA A 557 -35.74 24.50 44.81
CA ALA A 557 -35.92 25.94 44.77
C ALA A 557 -36.44 26.47 46.12
N ASN A 558 -37.46 25.84 46.70
CA ASN A 558 -37.96 26.21 48.03
C ASN A 558 -36.88 26.11 49.11
N ALA A 559 -36.05 25.05 49.09
CA ALA A 559 -34.98 24.88 50.05
C ALA A 559 -33.89 25.95 49.92
N VAL A 560 -33.62 26.46 48.71
CA VAL A 560 -32.65 27.54 48.49
C VAL A 560 -33.26 28.93 48.79
N GLU A 561 -34.52 29.14 48.40
CA GLU A 561 -35.24 30.42 48.52
C GLU A 561 -35.82 30.68 49.91
N GLU A 562 -35.85 29.68 50.80
CA GLU A 562 -36.13 29.86 52.24
C GLU A 562 -35.27 30.97 52.89
N ALA A 563 -34.11 31.28 52.30
CA ALA A 563 -33.25 32.39 52.74
C ALA A 563 -33.81 33.80 52.42
N PHE A 564 -34.71 33.94 51.45
CA PHE A 564 -35.39 35.20 51.08
C PHE A 564 -36.75 35.35 51.73
N THR A 565 -37.50 34.25 51.79
CA THR A 565 -38.91 34.24 52.17
C THR A 565 -39.15 33.13 53.16
N GLN A 566 -39.62 33.49 54.35
CA GLN A 566 -40.16 32.50 55.27
C GLN A 566 -41.48 31.98 54.70
N ASN A 567 -41.49 30.74 54.24
CA ASN A 567 -42.67 30.10 53.69
C ASN A 567 -43.79 30.05 54.75
N CYS A 568 -45.05 30.15 54.31
CA CYS A 568 -46.25 30.20 55.17
C CYS A 568 -46.51 31.52 55.93
N LEU A 569 -45.94 32.66 55.52
CA LEU A 569 -46.33 33.97 56.07
C LEU A 569 -47.83 34.27 55.88
N GLU A 570 -48.47 33.69 54.86
CA GLU A 570 -49.94 33.73 54.69
C GLU A 570 -50.72 33.06 55.84
N ARG A 571 -50.09 32.17 56.62
CA ARG A 571 -50.71 31.45 57.75
C ARG A 571 -50.33 32.03 59.12
N ALA A 572 -49.35 32.93 59.19
CA ALA A 572 -48.88 33.55 60.43
C ALA A 572 -48.33 34.98 60.19
N PRO A 573 -49.19 35.99 60.03
CA PRO A 573 -48.82 37.35 59.61
C PRO A 573 -48.05 38.17 60.68
N LEU A 574 -47.94 37.67 61.91
CA LEU A 574 -47.23 38.34 63.02
C LEU A 574 -45.73 37.99 63.08
N ILE A 575 -45.25 37.06 62.25
CA ILE A 575 -43.83 36.68 62.23
C ILE A 575 -43.06 37.71 61.39
N VAL A 576 -42.19 38.48 62.05
CA VAL A 576 -41.29 39.41 61.36
C VAL A 576 -40.17 38.59 60.70
N PRO A 577 -39.99 38.67 59.36
CA PRO A 577 -38.98 37.89 58.67
C PRO A 577 -37.57 38.32 59.11
N ILE A 578 -36.76 37.34 59.54
CA ILE A 578 -35.36 37.56 59.90
C ILE A 578 -34.57 37.80 58.62
N GLN A 579 -34.09 39.03 58.40
CA GLN A 579 -33.26 39.33 57.24
C GLN A 579 -31.93 38.58 57.35
N HIS A 580 -31.71 37.62 56.45
CA HIS A 580 -30.43 36.93 56.35
C HIS A 580 -29.33 37.93 55.97
N VAL A 581 -28.39 38.19 56.88
CA VAL A 581 -27.20 39.01 56.61
C VAL A 581 -26.21 38.12 55.84
N PRO A 582 -25.92 38.40 54.56
CA PRO A 582 -24.98 37.59 53.80
C PRO A 582 -23.58 37.79 54.37
N THR A 583 -23.08 36.82 55.14
CA THR A 583 -21.66 36.73 55.42
C THR A 583 -20.93 36.35 54.14
N ARG A 584 -19.77 36.97 53.90
CA ARG A 584 -18.84 36.53 52.85
C ARG A 584 -18.18 35.25 53.35
N ASP A 585 -18.95 34.16 53.38
CA ASP A 585 -18.46 32.84 53.75
C ASP A 585 -17.47 32.38 52.68
N CYS A 586 -16.19 32.67 52.88
CA CYS A 586 -15.07 32.00 52.21
C CYS A 586 -14.53 30.91 53.13
N GLU A 587 -13.69 30.00 52.62
CA GLU A 587 -13.10 28.90 53.39
C GLU A 587 -12.44 29.35 54.71
N LYS A 588 -11.94 30.60 54.76
CA LYS A 588 -11.27 31.18 55.94
C LYS A 588 -12.24 31.79 56.97
N ASN A 589 -13.44 32.19 56.56
CA ASN A 589 -14.46 32.83 57.42
C ASN A 589 -15.54 31.87 57.91
N PHE A 590 -15.44 30.58 57.54
CA PHE A 590 -16.41 29.58 57.96
C PHE A 590 -16.40 29.40 59.49
N LEU A 591 -17.56 29.58 60.10
CA LEU A 591 -17.80 29.32 61.52
C LEU A 591 -18.58 28.02 61.71
N ASN A 592 -18.06 27.14 62.55
CA ASN A 592 -18.77 25.94 63.00
C ASN A 592 -19.94 26.30 63.93
N PHE A 593 -20.75 25.32 64.34
CA PHE A 593 -21.95 25.56 65.15
C PHE A 593 -21.64 26.25 66.49
N ASP A 594 -20.59 25.80 67.18
CA ASP A 594 -20.16 26.38 68.47
C ASP A 594 -19.63 27.80 68.30
N GLU A 595 -18.84 28.04 67.26
CA GLU A 595 -18.32 29.37 66.89
C GLU A 595 -19.45 30.33 66.51
N ARG A 596 -20.49 29.88 65.80
CA ARG A 596 -21.68 30.70 65.51
C ARG A 596 -22.42 31.10 66.77
N ARG A 597 -22.53 30.20 67.75
CA ARG A 597 -23.13 30.50 69.06
C ARG A 597 -22.30 31.52 69.84
N ILE A 598 -20.98 31.35 69.87
CA ILE A 598 -20.04 32.29 70.50
C ILE A 598 -20.13 33.67 69.84
N LEU A 599 -20.10 33.73 68.51
CA LEU A 599 -20.24 34.97 67.75
C LEU A 599 -21.55 35.69 68.07
N SER A 600 -22.67 34.96 68.08
CA SER A 600 -23.99 35.55 68.37
C SER A 600 -24.03 36.20 69.76
N VAL A 601 -23.48 35.52 70.77
CA VAL A 601 -23.38 36.06 72.13
C VAL A 601 -22.46 37.27 72.18
N ALA A 602 -21.31 37.22 71.50
CA ALA A 602 -20.36 38.32 71.46
C ALA A 602 -20.94 39.58 70.81
N LEU A 603 -21.60 39.44 69.65
CA LEU A 603 -22.23 40.56 68.96
C LEU A 603 -23.41 41.15 69.75
N GLN A 604 -24.19 40.33 70.45
CA GLN A 604 -25.24 40.82 71.36
C GLN A 604 -24.67 41.63 72.53
N LYS A 605 -23.57 41.20 73.14
CA LYS A 605 -22.90 41.98 74.21
C LYS A 605 -22.44 43.35 73.72
N LEU A 606 -21.94 43.43 72.49
CA LEU A 606 -21.45 44.65 71.87
C LEU A 606 -22.58 45.58 71.38
N ALA A 607 -23.68 45.03 70.87
CA ALA A 607 -24.83 45.81 70.39
C ALA A 607 -25.63 46.51 71.50
N LYS A 608 -25.58 46.01 72.75
CA LYS A 608 -26.28 46.59 73.92
C LYS A 608 -25.75 47.94 74.41
N LYS A 609 -24.69 48.48 73.78
CA LYS A 609 -24.06 49.75 74.16
C LYS A 609 -23.95 50.69 72.95
N PRO A 610 -25.07 51.25 72.45
CA PRO A 610 -25.10 52.07 71.23
C PRO A 610 -24.28 53.37 71.34
N ASP A 611 -24.13 53.92 72.55
CA ASP A 611 -23.33 55.14 72.80
C ASP A 611 -21.84 54.95 72.48
N LEU A 612 -21.33 53.71 72.63
CA LEU A 612 -19.96 53.34 72.30
C LEU A 612 -19.81 53.01 70.80
N GLN A 613 -20.89 52.56 70.15
CA GLN A 613 -20.94 52.20 68.74
C GLN A 613 -20.85 53.42 67.82
N MET A 614 -21.54 54.53 68.13
CA MET A 614 -21.53 55.73 67.28
C MET A 614 -20.13 56.36 67.12
N ASN A 615 -19.28 56.22 68.14
CA ASN A 615 -17.90 56.74 68.15
C ASN A 615 -16.83 55.68 67.82
N LEU A 616 -17.23 54.42 67.57
CA LEU A 616 -16.32 53.36 67.14
C LEU A 616 -16.04 53.46 65.64
N ALA A 617 -17.05 53.82 64.85
CA ALA A 617 -16.93 54.00 63.40
C ALA A 617 -15.87 55.07 63.06
N SER A 618 -15.86 56.20 63.77
CA SER A 618 -14.87 57.26 63.54
C SER A 618 -13.45 56.82 63.87
N VAL A 619 -13.25 56.10 64.98
CA VAL A 619 -11.93 55.58 65.38
C VAL A 619 -11.41 54.56 64.37
N LEU A 620 -12.26 53.66 63.90
CA LEU A 620 -11.88 52.67 62.89
C LEU A 620 -11.58 53.32 61.53
N GLN A 621 -12.28 54.42 61.21
CA GLN A 621 -11.99 55.23 60.03
C GLN A 621 -10.65 55.97 60.16
N ASP A 622 -10.28 56.47 61.35
CA ASP A 622 -8.97 57.09 61.60
C ASP A 622 -7.81 56.09 61.40
N PHE A 623 -8.02 54.82 61.76
CA PHE A 623 -7.06 53.73 61.50
C PHE A 623 -7.04 53.29 60.02
N ASP A 624 -8.09 53.59 59.25
CA ASP A 624 -8.23 53.28 57.82
C ASP A 624 -7.91 54.51 56.95
N LYS A 625 -6.65 54.93 56.95
CA LYS A 625 -6.14 56.07 56.15
C LYS A 625 -6.41 55.94 54.64
N THR A 626 -6.66 54.71 54.15
CA THR A 626 -6.94 54.42 52.74
C THR A 626 -8.44 54.34 52.41
N ASN A 627 -9.31 54.52 53.40
CA ASN A 627 -10.77 54.42 53.32
C ASN A 627 -11.27 53.13 52.62
N CYS A 628 -10.57 52.03 52.85
CA CYS A 628 -10.82 50.74 52.20
C CYS A 628 -11.91 49.91 52.88
N GLY A 629 -12.29 50.24 54.11
CA GLY A 629 -13.28 49.52 54.91
C GLY A 629 -12.72 48.35 55.71
N THR A 630 -11.39 48.16 55.75
CA THR A 630 -10.72 47.08 56.51
C THR A 630 -9.62 47.65 57.40
N VAL A 631 -9.35 46.98 58.53
CA VAL A 631 -8.27 47.33 59.47
C VAL A 631 -7.53 46.09 59.94
N SER A 632 -6.26 46.21 60.34
CA SER A 632 -5.53 45.08 60.93
C SER A 632 -6.19 44.61 62.23
N THR A 633 -6.03 43.32 62.59
CA THR A 633 -6.54 42.77 63.85
C THR A 633 -6.02 43.53 65.08
N MET A 634 -4.76 43.99 65.05
CA MET A 634 -4.20 44.85 66.09
C MET A 634 -4.89 46.21 66.17
N ASN A 635 -5.12 46.88 65.04
CA ASN A 635 -5.79 48.18 65.02
C ASN A 635 -7.26 48.04 65.44
N PHE A 636 -7.90 46.92 65.07
CA PHE A 636 -9.25 46.59 65.49
C PHE A 636 -9.33 46.38 67.02
N LEU A 637 -8.39 45.63 67.60
CA LEU A 637 -8.28 45.45 69.06
C LEU A 637 -8.01 46.78 69.77
N GLN A 638 -7.13 47.62 69.23
CA GLN A 638 -6.86 48.95 69.76
C GLN A 638 -8.11 49.84 69.73
N ALA A 639 -8.87 49.83 68.63
CA ALA A 639 -10.11 50.59 68.53
C ALA A 639 -11.15 50.15 69.56
N LEU A 640 -11.33 48.84 69.76
CA LEU A 640 -12.22 48.29 70.79
C LEU A 640 -11.73 48.59 72.21
N THR A 641 -10.43 48.62 72.44
CA THR A 641 -9.82 48.94 73.74
C THR A 641 -9.97 50.43 74.08
N LEU A 642 -9.73 51.32 73.10
CA LEU A 642 -9.90 52.78 73.25
C LEU A 642 -11.35 53.19 73.55
N ARG A 643 -12.31 52.32 73.30
CA ARG A 643 -13.74 52.53 73.60
C ARG A 643 -14.25 51.62 74.73
N GLY A 644 -13.38 50.90 75.41
CA GLY A 644 -13.75 50.02 76.52
C GLY A 644 -14.62 48.82 76.14
N MET A 645 -14.82 48.57 74.84
CA MET A 645 -15.63 47.47 74.33
C MET A 645 -14.91 46.12 74.43
N ASN A 646 -13.57 46.15 74.49
CA ASN A 646 -12.76 44.94 74.73
C ASN A 646 -13.06 44.26 76.07
N ASN A 647 -13.48 45.02 77.10
CA ASN A 647 -13.81 44.46 78.42
C ASN A 647 -15.15 43.69 78.43
N LEU A 648 -15.96 43.84 77.37
CA LEU A 648 -17.27 43.20 77.26
C LEU A 648 -17.21 41.82 76.62
N ILE A 649 -16.09 41.49 75.98
CA ILE A 649 -15.90 40.25 75.22
C ILE A 649 -14.69 39.48 75.72
N SER A 650 -14.77 38.15 75.69
CA SER A 650 -13.62 37.30 76.00
C SER A 650 -12.63 37.26 74.82
N SER A 651 -11.40 36.82 75.05
CA SER A 651 -10.43 36.61 73.96
C SER A 651 -10.95 35.64 72.91
N GLN A 652 -11.65 34.58 73.33
CA GLN A 652 -12.26 33.61 72.41
C GLN A 652 -13.39 34.25 71.58
N GLU A 653 -14.18 35.14 72.18
CA GLU A 653 -15.22 35.90 71.48
C GLU A 653 -14.60 36.89 70.47
N PHE A 654 -13.53 37.58 70.85
CA PHE A 654 -12.78 38.49 69.96
C PHE A 654 -12.18 37.75 68.75
N ASP A 655 -11.53 36.61 68.96
CA ASP A 655 -10.95 35.81 67.89
C ASP A 655 -12.04 35.29 66.93
N THR A 656 -13.20 34.91 67.47
CA THR A 656 -14.34 34.47 66.67
C THR A 656 -14.93 35.62 65.82
N ILE A 657 -14.98 36.84 66.37
CA ILE A 657 -15.36 38.04 65.62
C ILE A 657 -14.35 38.31 64.49
N CYS A 658 -13.05 38.27 64.79
CA CYS A 658 -12.00 38.49 63.79
C CYS A 658 -12.05 37.43 62.68
N LYS A 659 -12.35 36.19 63.01
CA LYS A 659 -12.56 35.10 62.05
C LYS A 659 -13.80 35.33 61.18
N CYS A 660 -14.92 35.75 61.78
CA CYS A 660 -16.17 36.00 61.06
C CYS A 660 -16.05 37.14 60.04
N PHE A 661 -15.39 38.23 60.43
CA PHE A 661 -15.27 39.44 59.61
C PHE A 661 -13.90 39.53 58.93
N SER A 662 -13.20 38.41 58.75
CA SER A 662 -11.87 38.42 58.15
C SER A 662 -11.93 38.76 56.66
N PHE A 663 -10.98 39.55 56.20
CA PHE A 663 -10.85 39.99 54.82
C PHE A 663 -9.38 39.92 54.39
N GLU A 664 -9.11 39.22 53.30
CA GLU A 664 -7.75 39.05 52.79
C GLU A 664 -7.39 40.18 51.82
N ARG A 665 -6.44 41.03 52.24
CA ARG A 665 -5.88 42.09 51.39
C ARG A 665 -4.42 41.80 51.10
N GLY A 666 -4.16 41.26 49.91
CA GLY A 666 -2.86 40.74 49.54
C GLY A 666 -2.54 39.46 50.30
N MET A 667 -1.45 39.46 51.09
CA MET A 667 -1.04 38.32 51.93
C MET A 667 -1.38 38.54 53.43
N ARG A 668 -2.19 39.56 53.76
CA ARG A 668 -2.53 39.93 55.14
C ARG A 668 -4.02 39.73 55.39
N ASN A 669 -4.33 39.14 56.55
CA ASN A 669 -5.70 39.05 57.06
C ASN A 669 -6.01 40.34 57.84
N GLU A 670 -7.03 41.06 57.38
CA GLU A 670 -7.59 42.25 58.01
C GLU A 670 -9.04 41.96 58.44
N VAL A 671 -9.64 42.87 59.19
CA VAL A 671 -11.04 42.80 59.66
C VAL A 671 -11.86 43.82 58.89
N ASP A 672 -12.94 43.38 58.23
CA ASP A 672 -13.94 44.23 57.59
C ASP A 672 -14.81 44.88 58.66
N TYR A 673 -14.35 46.04 59.13
CA TYR A 673 -15.06 46.76 60.19
C TYR A 673 -16.39 47.34 59.72
N ARG A 674 -16.57 47.59 58.41
CA ARG A 674 -17.85 48.10 57.88
C ARG A 674 -18.93 47.02 57.96
N ALA A 675 -18.59 45.79 57.60
CA ALA A 675 -19.48 44.64 57.76
C ALA A 675 -19.81 44.38 59.25
N PHE A 676 -18.80 44.50 60.12
CA PHE A 676 -18.98 44.39 61.57
C PHE A 676 -19.94 45.47 62.13
N MET A 677 -19.74 46.74 61.78
CA MET A 677 -20.61 47.83 62.22
C MET A 677 -22.05 47.64 61.73
N LYS A 678 -22.22 47.24 60.46
CA LYS A 678 -23.54 46.94 59.89
C LYS A 678 -24.22 45.79 60.64
N ALA A 679 -23.48 44.77 61.05
CA ALA A 679 -24.03 43.67 61.85
C ALA A 679 -24.51 44.15 63.23
N LEU A 680 -23.77 45.04 63.90
CA LEU A 680 -24.18 45.64 65.16
C LEU A 680 -25.42 46.54 65.00
N ASP A 681 -25.49 47.36 63.94
CA ASP A 681 -26.65 48.21 63.65
C ASP A 681 -27.92 47.39 63.43
N ILE A 682 -27.80 46.29 62.68
CA ILE A 682 -28.91 45.37 62.44
C ILE A 682 -29.37 44.75 63.77
N LEU A 683 -28.45 44.23 64.58
CA LEU A 683 -28.78 43.61 65.87
C LEU A 683 -29.43 44.58 66.86
N TYR A 684 -28.94 45.83 66.92
CA TYR A 684 -29.56 46.87 67.73
C TYR A 684 -30.98 47.19 67.24
N ALA A 685 -31.19 47.24 65.92
CA ALA A 685 -32.51 47.44 65.34
C ALA A 685 -33.46 46.27 65.68
N THR A 686 -33.01 45.01 65.64
CA THR A 686 -33.85 43.86 65.99
C THR A 686 -34.20 43.79 67.47
N GLU A 687 -33.28 44.09 68.40
CA GLU A 687 -33.57 44.11 69.85
C GLU A 687 -34.59 45.19 70.22
N LYS A 688 -34.60 46.34 69.52
CA LYS A 688 -35.54 47.45 69.79
C LYS A 688 -37.01 47.09 69.51
N TYR A 689 -37.27 46.09 68.68
CA TYR A 689 -38.61 45.64 68.31
C TYR A 689 -39.03 44.31 68.94
N ASN A 690 -38.15 43.62 69.67
CA ASN A 690 -38.49 42.39 70.37
C ASN A 690 -37.71 42.27 71.71
N PRO A 691 -38.21 42.88 72.80
CA PRO A 691 -37.51 42.94 74.08
C PRO A 691 -37.70 41.68 74.96
N PHE A 692 -38.22 40.59 74.42
CA PHE A 692 -38.56 39.37 75.15
C PHE A 692 -37.68 38.18 74.76
#